data_AF-A0A6Q2YZ58-F1
#
_entry.id   AF-A0A6Q2YZ58-F1
#
_cell.length_a   1.000
_cell.length_b   1.000
_cell.length_c   1.000
_cell.angle_alpha   90.00
_cell.angle_beta   90.00
_cell.angle_gamma   90.00
#
_symmetry.space_group_name_H-M   'P 1'
#
loop_
_entity.id
_entity.type
_entity.pdbx_description
1 polymer ?
#
loop_
_entity_poly.entity_id
_entity_poly.type
_entity_poly.pdbx_seq_one_letter_code
_entity_poly.pdbx_strand_id
1 'polypeptide(L)'
;MSIEEVEKRAKSGDARAQTSLGRYYLRLAEEKEAELNNCLAVDWLMQASRQGHRSATRLLQQCWIQRKGISDDNEQEVCRLSSESRFEQAVRKAAMMMFCQLNPDGKKRMAVTEMLENVGQVNPARGTTHTRTHARLHTHTPGQFVDLNDFVEITKQYAQGIAPTAGPKLDRAQGPAPPCGEKILQYPLSTVLEVKDQLVDWVSRAGVQWLSAIIPTQHVNTLIFFFIISNLTIDLFAFVIPLLVFYLSFISMVICTLRIVQSGKAWENFSTLTALLTRFEPGLDMEQAESNFGWNNLEPYLYFLLSVFFVIFSFPVADKGWIPCSELSTVAILFTAVSYKSLNPSAATYAKWALITEVASSACFLTSLLPDSAVFLRMLSHTFTTLPLGGAVVLKLSLPCLLYVYLFYRFFSMARQRGFRGTYCFLVPYLVCFMWCEFSVVLLQNSSPVGLIRTCVAYFLFLFALPVLAVGLAGMLLIQMFRWFLELELTKMIVTLAVCAVPVTLRLWTRFGLSLMDVVRSMSQRGAVKLILCCVTMVMVFFCTYVYHSEGLQEYNSALTWRQYGDLCGPPAWKEKGMAQTQIFCTHLDGHQVTWRGRFLQVRVVETENGAQSVINLLPIFMGDWLRCLYGEAYPKYTPNTNRNPTLEEEELCVIKSLAKHKCHVKRFDSYVLEVGVRMPEEEGVPVDPARDIKLVASHEFRQVLLHLEAGSLVEFSTTLRGRLGGQVPSFELKAIHCLDCDSSQLTASRQVKIERDWRRTTLSSVKFAFDFFFSPILSAQIDV
;
A
#
# COMPACT_ATOMS: atom_id res chain seq x y z
N MET A 1 66.70 -14.02 -13.56
CA MET A 1 66.21 -13.06 -14.58
C MET A 1 66.96 -11.77 -14.35
N SER A 2 67.57 -11.23 -15.40
CA SER A 2 68.12 -9.88 -15.33
C SER A 2 66.98 -8.87 -15.18
N ILE A 3 67.26 -7.69 -14.60
CA ILE A 3 66.25 -6.63 -14.45
C ILE A 3 65.71 -6.20 -15.82
N GLU A 4 66.58 -6.16 -16.83
CA GLU A 4 66.21 -5.84 -18.22
C GLU A 4 65.18 -6.82 -18.81
N GLU A 5 65.27 -8.12 -18.50
CA GLU A 5 64.26 -9.11 -18.90
C GLU A 5 62.92 -8.88 -18.19
N VAL A 6 62.95 -8.52 -16.90
CA VAL A 6 61.75 -8.21 -16.13
C VAL A 6 61.10 -6.92 -16.64
N GLU A 7 61.89 -5.91 -16.97
CA GLU A 7 61.42 -4.65 -17.54
C GLU A 7 60.77 -4.86 -18.90
N LYS A 8 61.39 -5.67 -19.77
CA LYS A 8 60.81 -6.03 -21.06
C LYS A 8 59.47 -6.77 -20.90
N ARG A 9 59.37 -7.70 -19.95
CA ARG A 9 58.13 -8.43 -19.66
C ARG A 9 57.06 -7.53 -19.03
N ALA A 10 57.43 -6.63 -18.13
CA ALA A 10 56.50 -5.69 -17.52
C ALA A 10 55.95 -4.67 -18.54
N LYS A 11 56.80 -4.19 -19.45
CA LYS A 11 56.42 -3.35 -20.60
C LYS A 11 55.49 -4.10 -21.57
N SER A 12 55.62 -5.43 -21.67
CA SER A 12 54.68 -6.28 -22.42
C SER A 12 53.36 -6.57 -21.70
N GLY A 13 53.17 -6.05 -20.48
CA GLY A 13 51.92 -6.17 -19.72
C GLY A 13 51.86 -7.33 -18.73
N ASP A 14 52.96 -8.07 -18.50
CA ASP A 14 52.96 -9.19 -17.53
C ASP A 14 52.84 -8.66 -16.08
N ALA A 15 51.68 -8.87 -15.45
CA ALA A 15 51.41 -8.46 -14.08
C ALA A 15 52.43 -9.00 -13.05
N ARG A 16 53.00 -10.19 -13.26
CA ARG A 16 54.02 -10.74 -12.34
C ARG A 16 55.32 -9.93 -12.46
N ALA A 17 55.73 -9.63 -13.68
CA ALA A 17 56.92 -8.81 -13.94
C ALA A 17 56.74 -7.37 -13.44
N GLN A 18 55.57 -6.76 -13.65
CA GLN A 18 55.21 -5.44 -13.10
C GLN A 18 55.28 -5.43 -11.57
N THR A 19 54.78 -6.48 -10.91
CA THR A 19 54.88 -6.59 -9.44
C THR A 19 56.31 -6.77 -8.96
N SER A 20 57.12 -7.54 -9.69
CA SER A 20 58.55 -7.72 -9.41
C SER A 20 59.34 -6.41 -9.54
N LEU A 21 59.03 -5.58 -10.56
CA LEU A 21 59.62 -4.24 -10.70
C LEU A 21 59.16 -3.30 -9.58
N GLY A 22 57.87 -3.27 -9.27
CA GLY A 22 57.36 -2.47 -8.15
C GLY A 22 58.10 -2.81 -6.84
N ARG A 23 58.30 -4.11 -6.57
CA ARG A 23 59.09 -4.55 -5.40
C ARG A 23 60.58 -4.17 -5.49
N TYR A 24 61.16 -4.19 -6.68
CA TYR A 24 62.54 -3.78 -6.89
C TYR A 24 62.72 -2.28 -6.61
N TYR A 25 61.86 -1.42 -7.16
CA TYR A 25 61.90 0.03 -6.92
C TYR A 25 61.60 0.40 -5.46
N LEU A 26 60.71 -0.33 -4.77
CA LEU A 26 60.51 -0.12 -3.32
C LEU A 26 61.77 -0.39 -2.50
N ARG A 27 62.56 -1.41 -2.86
CA ARG A 27 63.86 -1.66 -2.19
C ARG A 27 64.89 -0.62 -2.59
N LEU A 28 64.93 -0.24 -3.88
CA LEU A 28 65.86 0.78 -4.36
C LEU A 28 65.60 2.13 -3.68
N ALA A 29 64.34 2.46 -3.38
CA ALA A 29 63.95 3.64 -2.64
C ALA A 29 64.47 3.68 -1.19
N GLU A 30 64.80 2.53 -0.59
CA GLU A 30 65.44 2.47 0.74
C GLU A 30 66.94 2.83 0.66
N GLU A 31 67.56 2.71 -0.52
CA GLU A 31 68.99 2.93 -0.75
C GLU A 31 69.29 4.28 -1.43
N LYS A 32 68.49 4.68 -2.43
CA LYS A 32 68.70 5.88 -3.27
C LYS A 32 67.39 6.49 -3.74
N GLU A 33 67.36 7.81 -3.87
CA GLU A 33 66.27 8.59 -4.51
C GLU A 33 64.86 8.13 -4.07
N ALA A 34 64.62 8.18 -2.75
CA ALA A 34 63.44 7.61 -2.12
C ALA A 34 62.12 8.10 -2.75
N GLU A 35 61.97 9.40 -3.02
CA GLU A 35 60.73 9.95 -3.59
C GLU A 35 60.48 9.45 -5.01
N LEU A 36 61.48 9.55 -5.90
CA LEU A 36 61.37 9.11 -7.29
C LEU A 36 61.09 7.60 -7.40
N ASN A 37 61.86 6.80 -6.65
CA ASN A 37 61.73 5.34 -6.70
C ASN A 37 60.44 4.84 -6.05
N ASN A 38 59.94 5.51 -5.01
CA ASN A 38 58.62 5.18 -4.45
C ASN A 38 57.49 5.52 -5.43
N CYS A 39 57.54 6.64 -6.14
CA CYS A 39 56.55 6.98 -7.18
C CYS A 39 56.56 5.95 -8.32
N LEU A 40 57.75 5.62 -8.86
CA LEU A 40 57.89 4.59 -9.90
C LEU A 40 57.39 3.22 -9.43
N ALA A 41 57.65 2.86 -8.18
CA ALA A 41 57.14 1.63 -7.60
C ALA A 41 55.60 1.61 -7.57
N VAL A 42 54.97 2.69 -7.10
CA VAL A 42 53.51 2.82 -7.05
C VAL A 42 52.91 2.75 -8.45
N ASP A 43 53.52 3.36 -9.46
CA ASP A 43 53.05 3.27 -10.86
C ASP A 43 53.03 1.84 -11.40
N TRP A 44 54.10 1.07 -11.19
CA TRP A 44 54.15 -0.34 -11.59
C TRP A 44 53.16 -1.20 -10.80
N LEU A 45 53.01 -0.94 -9.50
CA LEU A 45 52.06 -1.66 -8.64
C LEU A 45 50.61 -1.33 -8.99
N MET A 46 50.31 -0.09 -9.40
CA MET A 46 48.99 0.31 -9.90
C MET A 46 48.65 -0.44 -11.18
N GLN A 47 49.58 -0.52 -12.14
CA GLN A 47 49.36 -1.28 -13.39
C GLN A 47 49.07 -2.76 -13.12
N ALA A 48 49.82 -3.40 -12.23
CA ALA A 48 49.59 -4.79 -11.86
C ALA A 48 48.27 -4.96 -11.07
N SER A 49 47.91 -3.99 -10.22
CA SER A 49 46.66 -4.00 -9.44
C SER A 49 45.42 -3.79 -10.33
N ARG A 50 45.54 -3.00 -11.40
CA ARG A 50 44.51 -2.86 -12.45
C ARG A 50 44.23 -4.17 -13.19
N GLN A 51 45.19 -5.10 -13.20
CA GLN A 51 44.97 -6.45 -13.74
C GLN A 51 44.35 -7.42 -12.70
N GLY A 52 44.03 -6.94 -11.49
CA GLY A 52 43.54 -7.79 -10.39
C GLY A 52 44.62 -8.64 -9.74
N HIS A 53 45.90 -8.26 -9.85
CA HIS A 53 47.00 -9.04 -9.27
C HIS A 53 47.13 -8.86 -7.76
N ARG A 54 46.66 -9.87 -7.00
CA ARG A 54 46.58 -9.85 -5.53
C ARG A 54 47.86 -9.41 -4.81
N SER A 55 49.04 -9.83 -5.30
CA SER A 55 50.29 -9.53 -4.61
C SER A 55 50.74 -8.07 -4.80
N ALA A 56 50.39 -7.48 -5.96
CA ALA A 56 50.60 -6.05 -6.21
C ALA A 56 49.68 -5.21 -5.33
N THR A 57 48.40 -5.57 -5.23
CA THR A 57 47.43 -4.83 -4.42
C THR A 57 47.80 -4.80 -2.94
N ARG A 58 48.38 -5.88 -2.40
CA ARG A 58 48.90 -5.89 -1.01
C ARG A 58 50.08 -4.94 -0.81
N LEU A 59 51.02 -4.91 -1.77
CA LEU A 59 52.16 -3.98 -1.72
C LEU A 59 51.67 -2.54 -1.88
N LEU A 60 50.71 -2.31 -2.78
CA LEU A 60 50.07 -1.00 -2.99
C LEU A 60 49.34 -0.53 -1.72
N GLN A 61 48.66 -1.42 -1.01
CA GLN A 61 48.03 -1.14 0.28
C GLN A 61 49.06 -0.77 1.37
N GLN A 62 50.23 -1.43 1.38
CA GLN A 62 51.33 -1.05 2.26
C GLN A 62 51.88 0.34 1.93
N CYS A 63 52.07 0.65 0.63
CA CYS A 63 52.47 1.98 0.17
C CYS A 63 51.45 3.06 0.59
N TRP A 64 50.15 2.76 0.48
CA TRP A 64 49.07 3.65 0.91
C TRP A 64 49.12 3.94 2.42
N ILE A 65 49.20 2.90 3.25
CA ILE A 65 49.26 3.04 4.73
C ILE A 65 50.51 3.82 5.16
N GLN A 66 51.64 3.58 4.50
CA GLN A 66 52.92 4.25 4.79
C GLN A 66 53.06 5.61 4.09
N ARG A 67 52.08 6.03 3.29
CA ARG A 67 52.12 7.24 2.44
C ARG A 67 53.38 7.33 1.55
N LYS A 68 53.90 6.18 1.08
CA LYS A 68 55.08 6.11 0.20
C LYS A 68 54.67 6.17 -1.27
N GLY A 69 55.21 7.13 -2.02
CA GLY A 69 54.99 7.26 -3.47
C GLY A 69 53.58 7.71 -3.86
N ILE A 70 52.84 8.29 -2.90
CA ILE A 70 51.49 8.83 -3.12
C ILE A 70 51.60 10.31 -3.46
N SER A 71 51.03 10.70 -4.59
CA SER A 71 50.90 12.09 -5.05
C SER A 71 49.42 12.44 -5.21
N ASP A 72 49.08 13.72 -5.24
CA ASP A 72 47.69 14.19 -5.41
C ASP A 72 47.03 13.60 -6.68
N ASP A 73 47.82 13.38 -7.74
CA ASP A 73 47.34 12.80 -9.00
C ASP A 73 47.02 11.30 -8.90
N ASN A 74 47.76 10.53 -8.09
CA ASN A 74 47.58 9.07 -7.98
C ASN A 74 46.75 8.67 -6.75
N GLU A 75 46.54 9.58 -5.79
CA GLU A 75 45.96 9.29 -4.49
C GLU A 75 44.58 8.60 -4.61
N GLN A 76 43.69 9.15 -5.44
CA GLN A 76 42.34 8.62 -5.59
C GLN A 76 42.33 7.20 -6.18
N GLU A 77 43.17 6.93 -7.17
CA GLU A 77 43.27 5.63 -7.82
C GLU A 77 43.94 4.60 -6.91
N VAL A 78 45.01 4.98 -6.20
CA VAL A 78 45.67 4.09 -5.23
C VAL A 78 44.72 3.74 -4.10
N CYS A 79 43.97 4.71 -3.58
CA CYS A 79 42.94 4.48 -2.56
C CYS A 79 41.89 3.48 -3.06
N ARG A 80 41.37 3.69 -4.28
CA ARG A 80 40.36 2.81 -4.88
C ARG A 80 40.88 1.39 -5.08
N LEU A 81 42.08 1.21 -5.64
CA LEU A 81 42.65 -0.12 -5.91
C LEU A 81 43.08 -0.85 -4.64
N SER A 82 43.60 -0.12 -3.63
CA SER A 82 44.07 -0.72 -2.37
C SER A 82 42.93 -1.09 -1.41
N SER A 83 41.78 -0.41 -1.50
CA SER A 83 40.59 -0.70 -0.69
C SER A 83 39.74 -1.86 -1.20
N GLU A 84 40.06 -2.42 -2.36
CA GLU A 84 39.23 -3.47 -2.96
C GLU A 84 39.28 -4.82 -2.25
N SER A 85 38.11 -5.42 -2.10
CA SER A 85 37.99 -6.77 -1.56
C SER A 85 38.57 -7.82 -2.51
N ARG A 86 38.92 -9.00 -1.96
CA ARG A 86 39.40 -10.14 -2.75
C ARG A 86 38.39 -10.57 -3.82
N PHE A 87 37.10 -10.44 -3.53
CA PHE A 87 36.02 -10.72 -4.46
C PHE A 87 36.04 -9.71 -5.63
N GLU A 88 36.14 -8.42 -5.34
CA GLU A 88 36.20 -7.37 -6.37
C GLU A 88 37.41 -7.51 -7.29
N GLN A 89 38.57 -7.87 -6.74
CA GLN A 89 39.77 -8.15 -7.52
C GLN A 89 39.57 -9.33 -8.47
N ALA A 90 38.88 -10.39 -8.01
CA ALA A 90 38.56 -11.55 -8.83
C ALA A 90 37.56 -11.21 -9.94
N VAL A 91 36.52 -10.43 -9.63
CA VAL A 91 35.55 -9.94 -10.63
C VAL A 91 36.24 -9.06 -11.67
N ARG A 92 37.13 -8.14 -11.25
CA ARG A 92 37.90 -7.31 -12.17
C ARG A 92 38.72 -8.15 -13.14
N LYS A 93 39.46 -9.13 -12.61
CA LYS A 93 40.29 -10.02 -13.43
C LYS A 93 39.44 -10.80 -14.44
N ALA A 94 38.31 -11.35 -14.01
CA ALA A 94 37.36 -12.05 -14.88
C ALA A 94 36.77 -11.12 -15.95
N ALA A 95 36.35 -9.91 -15.56
CA ALA A 95 35.80 -8.91 -16.48
C ALA A 95 36.83 -8.45 -17.52
N MET A 96 38.09 -8.26 -17.11
CA MET A 96 39.17 -7.90 -18.03
C MET A 96 39.43 -9.01 -19.06
N MET A 97 39.51 -10.27 -18.61
CA MET A 97 39.67 -11.42 -19.51
C MET A 97 38.49 -11.55 -20.48
N MET A 98 37.27 -11.33 -20.00
CA MET A 98 36.05 -11.33 -20.81
C MET A 98 36.06 -10.20 -21.85
N PHE A 99 36.43 -8.98 -21.46
CA PHE A 99 36.51 -7.84 -22.36
C PHE A 99 37.55 -8.06 -23.46
N CYS A 100 38.73 -8.60 -23.12
CA CYS A 100 39.75 -8.94 -24.12
C CYS A 100 39.26 -9.98 -25.14
N GLN A 101 38.46 -10.97 -24.72
CA GLN A 101 37.86 -11.94 -25.64
C GLN A 101 36.76 -11.33 -26.52
N LEU A 102 35.99 -10.38 -25.98
CA LEU A 102 34.98 -9.64 -26.75
C LEU A 102 35.61 -8.59 -27.69
N ASN A 103 36.89 -8.25 -27.48
CA ASN A 103 37.65 -7.24 -28.21
C ASN A 103 38.91 -7.81 -28.87
N PRO A 104 38.77 -8.71 -29.86
CA PRO A 104 39.94 -9.30 -30.54
C PRO A 104 40.81 -8.24 -31.23
N ASP A 105 40.21 -7.14 -31.68
CA ASP A 105 40.90 -6.03 -32.36
C ASP A 105 41.66 -5.09 -31.41
N GLY A 106 41.52 -5.25 -30.09
CA GLY A 106 42.21 -4.41 -29.09
C GLY A 106 41.80 -2.93 -29.11
N LYS A 107 40.56 -2.61 -29.52
CA LYS A 107 40.07 -1.23 -29.61
C LYS A 107 39.95 -0.59 -28.23
N LYS A 108 40.44 0.65 -28.05
CA LYS A 108 40.34 1.37 -26.76
C LYS A 108 38.90 1.66 -26.31
N ARG A 109 37.99 1.83 -27.26
CA ARG A 109 36.55 2.06 -27.04
C ARG A 109 35.78 1.23 -28.04
N MET A 110 34.80 0.46 -27.56
CA MET A 110 33.99 -0.42 -28.40
C MET A 110 32.53 0.00 -28.34
N ALA A 111 31.84 -0.02 -29.49
CA ALA A 111 30.41 0.16 -29.52
C ALA A 111 29.70 -1.05 -28.89
N VAL A 112 28.65 -0.81 -28.10
CA VAL A 112 27.87 -1.91 -27.46
C VAL A 112 27.31 -2.89 -28.50
N THR A 113 26.98 -2.43 -29.71
CA THR A 113 26.49 -3.27 -30.81
C THR A 113 27.55 -4.26 -31.31
N GLU A 114 28.79 -3.80 -31.49
CA GLU A 114 29.92 -4.64 -31.89
C GLU A 114 30.28 -5.66 -30.79
N MET A 115 30.19 -5.24 -29.53
CA MET A 115 30.38 -6.13 -28.39
C MET A 115 29.35 -7.25 -28.35
N LEU A 116 28.07 -6.94 -28.63
CA LEU A 116 26.97 -7.91 -28.67
C LEU A 116 27.10 -8.93 -29.80
N GLU A 117 27.66 -8.53 -30.95
CA GLU A 117 27.95 -9.44 -32.06
C GLU A 117 29.05 -10.45 -31.66
N ASN A 118 30.07 -10.00 -30.94
CA ASN A 118 31.18 -10.84 -30.46
C ASN A 118 30.78 -11.79 -29.31
N VAL A 119 29.65 -11.55 -28.61
CA VAL A 119 29.15 -12.47 -27.56
C VAL A 119 28.91 -13.88 -28.09
N GLY A 120 28.50 -14.02 -29.35
CA GLY A 120 28.29 -15.33 -30.00
C GLY A 120 29.56 -16.18 -30.08
N GLN A 121 30.75 -15.55 -30.11
CA GLN A 121 32.04 -16.22 -30.17
C GLN A 121 32.53 -16.72 -28.80
N VAL A 122 32.08 -16.07 -27.72
CA VAL A 122 32.48 -16.39 -26.33
C VAL A 122 31.65 -17.54 -25.73
N ASN A 123 30.50 -17.88 -26.32
CA ASN A 123 29.59 -18.88 -25.75
C ASN A 123 29.10 -19.93 -26.78
N PRO A 124 29.94 -20.91 -27.19
CA PRO A 124 29.57 -21.92 -28.19
C PRO A 124 28.62 -23.03 -27.70
N ALA A 125 28.27 -23.08 -26.40
CA ALA A 125 27.66 -24.27 -25.78
C ALA A 125 26.12 -24.26 -25.59
N ARG A 126 25.39 -23.21 -26.00
CA ARG A 126 23.90 -23.22 -25.98
C ARG A 126 23.33 -22.55 -27.23
N GLY A 127 22.77 -23.37 -28.12
CA GLY A 127 22.13 -22.94 -29.35
C GLY A 127 21.00 -21.92 -29.16
N THR A 128 21.06 -20.86 -29.97
CA THR A 128 19.99 -20.21 -30.75
C THR A 128 18.64 -19.79 -30.15
N THR A 129 18.27 -20.06 -28.90
CA THR A 129 16.95 -19.64 -28.36
C THR A 129 16.98 -18.55 -27.28
N HIS A 130 18.11 -18.29 -26.63
CA HIS A 130 18.23 -17.26 -25.56
C HIS A 130 18.98 -15.98 -25.96
N THR A 131 19.55 -15.90 -27.17
CA THR A 131 20.26 -14.71 -27.66
C THR A 131 19.34 -13.50 -27.87
N ARG A 132 18.02 -13.69 -28.03
CA ARG A 132 17.05 -12.58 -28.14
C ARG A 132 16.72 -11.89 -26.82
N THR A 133 17.00 -12.52 -25.67
CA THR A 133 16.75 -11.92 -24.35
C THR A 133 17.84 -10.96 -23.89
N HIS A 134 19.09 -11.12 -24.35
CA HIS A 134 20.17 -10.18 -24.05
C HIS A 134 20.10 -8.89 -24.89
N ALA A 135 19.51 -8.95 -26.10
CA ALA A 135 19.33 -7.79 -26.97
C ALA A 135 18.24 -6.80 -26.49
N ARG A 136 17.44 -7.16 -25.47
CA ARG A 136 16.30 -6.35 -24.99
C ARG A 136 16.54 -5.56 -23.71
N LEU A 137 17.73 -5.62 -23.10
CA LEU A 137 17.96 -4.94 -21.82
C LEU A 137 18.51 -3.50 -21.93
N HIS A 138 18.86 -3.02 -23.12
CA HIS A 138 19.18 -1.60 -23.34
C HIS A 138 18.75 -1.13 -24.75
N THR A 139 17.45 -1.13 -25.01
CA THR A 139 16.92 -0.31 -26.12
C THR A 139 16.70 1.10 -25.59
N HIS A 140 17.62 2.01 -25.95
CA HIS A 140 17.38 3.41 -26.33
C HIS A 140 18.61 4.31 -26.06
N THR A 141 19.76 4.02 -26.69
CA THR A 141 20.63 5.08 -27.24
C THR A 141 21.62 4.49 -28.25
N PRO A 142 21.48 4.72 -29.57
CA PRO A 142 22.55 4.41 -30.52
C PRO A 142 23.74 5.35 -30.26
N GLY A 143 24.94 4.79 -30.04
CA GLY A 143 26.19 5.55 -29.90
C GLY A 143 26.92 5.42 -28.55
N GLN A 144 26.48 4.56 -27.62
CA GLN A 144 27.22 4.35 -26.37
C GLN A 144 28.47 3.49 -26.64
N PHE A 145 29.64 4.09 -26.42
CA PHE A 145 30.93 3.40 -26.41
C PHE A 145 31.26 2.99 -24.98
N VAL A 146 31.79 1.79 -24.80
CA VAL A 146 32.23 1.26 -23.51
C VAL A 146 33.75 1.05 -23.59
N ASP A 147 34.47 1.57 -22.61
CA ASP A 147 35.91 1.30 -22.44
C ASP A 147 36.15 0.16 -21.43
N LEU A 148 37.40 -0.27 -21.28
CA LEU A 148 37.75 -1.37 -20.37
C LEU A 148 37.38 -1.06 -18.91
N ASN A 149 37.59 0.17 -18.45
CA ASN A 149 37.34 0.55 -17.07
C ASN A 149 35.83 0.62 -16.80
N ASP A 150 35.06 1.16 -17.73
CA ASP A 150 33.60 1.18 -17.70
C ASP A 150 33.03 -0.24 -17.65
N PHE A 151 33.53 -1.14 -18.50
CA PHE A 151 33.09 -2.54 -18.49
C PHE A 151 33.39 -3.25 -17.17
N VAL A 152 34.60 -3.06 -16.64
CA VAL A 152 35.01 -3.61 -15.34
C VAL A 152 34.12 -3.07 -14.23
N GLU A 153 33.85 -1.76 -14.21
CA GLU A 153 33.03 -1.13 -13.16
C GLU A 153 31.56 -1.56 -13.25
N ILE A 154 30.98 -1.61 -14.45
CA ILE A 154 29.61 -2.11 -14.65
C ILE A 154 29.52 -3.57 -14.18
N THR A 155 30.49 -4.40 -14.55
CA THR A 155 30.54 -5.81 -14.15
C THR A 155 30.72 -5.97 -12.63
N LYS A 156 31.53 -5.11 -12.02
CA LYS A 156 31.76 -5.06 -10.57
C LYS A 156 30.48 -4.69 -9.81
N GLN A 157 29.82 -3.60 -10.21
CA GLN A 157 28.55 -3.16 -9.61
C GLN A 157 27.48 -4.24 -9.75
N TYR A 158 27.40 -4.84 -10.93
CA TYR A 158 26.46 -5.92 -11.18
C TYR A 158 26.76 -7.17 -10.36
N ALA A 159 28.04 -7.55 -10.19
CA ALA A 159 28.48 -8.65 -9.33
C ALA A 159 28.22 -8.41 -7.84
N GLN A 160 28.14 -7.15 -7.42
CA GLN A 160 27.70 -6.74 -6.08
C GLN A 160 26.16 -6.69 -5.95
N GLY A 161 25.43 -6.93 -7.05
CA GLY A 161 23.97 -6.91 -7.10
C GLY A 161 23.35 -5.52 -7.21
N ILE A 162 24.10 -4.55 -7.71
CA ILE A 162 23.62 -3.22 -8.08
C ILE A 162 23.31 -3.25 -9.58
N ALA A 163 22.04 -3.08 -9.95
CA ALA A 163 21.68 -2.92 -11.35
C ALA A 163 22.23 -1.57 -11.86
N PRO A 164 22.92 -1.52 -13.01
CA PRO A 164 23.42 -0.26 -13.55
C PRO A 164 22.24 0.66 -13.84
N THR A 165 22.12 1.73 -13.04
CA THR A 165 21.28 2.87 -13.39
C THR A 165 21.78 3.44 -14.70
N ALA A 166 20.87 3.80 -15.61
CA ALA A 166 21.20 4.47 -16.86
C ALA A 166 22.06 5.72 -16.58
N GLY A 167 23.38 5.58 -16.75
CA GLY A 167 24.41 6.63 -16.76
C GLY A 167 24.64 7.38 -15.43
N PRO A 168 25.90 7.51 -14.98
CA PRO A 168 26.27 8.67 -14.15
C PRO A 168 26.05 9.93 -14.98
N LYS A 169 25.38 10.94 -14.42
CA LYS A 169 25.49 12.31 -14.90
C LYS A 169 26.97 12.71 -14.72
N LEU A 170 27.76 12.61 -15.78
CA LEU A 170 29.11 13.12 -15.78
C LEU A 170 29.02 14.65 -15.85
N ASP A 171 29.44 15.30 -14.77
CA ASP A 171 29.64 16.73 -14.70
C ASP A 171 30.54 17.17 -15.87
N ARG A 172 29.95 17.85 -16.86
CA ARG A 172 30.72 18.58 -17.87
C ARG A 172 31.33 19.79 -17.18
N ALA A 173 32.64 19.75 -16.99
CA ALA A 173 33.45 20.91 -16.68
C ALA A 173 33.08 22.09 -17.61
N GLN A 174 32.73 23.22 -17.00
CA GLN A 174 32.49 24.48 -17.68
C GLN A 174 33.80 25.00 -18.30
N GLY A 175 33.87 25.01 -19.62
CA GLY A 175 34.75 25.85 -20.41
C GLY A 175 33.91 26.83 -21.25
N PRO A 176 34.40 28.05 -21.53
CA PRO A 176 33.59 29.10 -22.13
C PRO A 176 33.22 28.76 -23.58
N ALA A 177 31.95 28.95 -23.93
CA ALA A 177 31.42 28.72 -25.28
C ALA A 177 31.96 29.76 -26.29
N PRO A 178 32.26 29.38 -27.54
CA PRO A 178 32.60 30.32 -28.60
C PRO A 178 31.34 31.00 -29.19
N PRO A 179 31.46 32.19 -29.80
CA PRO A 179 30.34 33.00 -30.26
C PRO A 179 29.59 32.42 -31.48
N CYS A 180 28.29 32.70 -31.50
CA CYS A 180 27.23 32.04 -32.27
C CYS A 180 27.13 32.51 -33.75
N GLY A 181 28.22 32.50 -34.51
CA GLY A 181 28.25 33.04 -35.88
C GLY A 181 28.20 32.02 -37.03
N GLU A 182 28.70 30.79 -36.86
CA GLU A 182 29.09 29.96 -38.01
C GLU A 182 28.50 28.54 -38.05
N LYS A 183 27.37 28.29 -37.37
CA LYS A 183 26.70 26.96 -37.38
C LYS A 183 25.31 26.93 -38.03
N ILE A 184 24.96 27.94 -38.83
CA ILE A 184 23.67 27.98 -39.53
C ILE A 184 23.65 27.14 -40.82
N LEU A 185 24.81 26.73 -41.36
CA LEU A 185 24.86 26.04 -42.65
C LEU A 185 24.90 24.50 -42.58
N GLN A 186 25.02 23.87 -41.40
CA GLN A 186 25.23 22.42 -41.33
C GLN A 186 24.07 21.57 -40.80
N TYR A 187 23.10 22.10 -40.02
CA TYR A 187 21.95 21.30 -39.58
C TYR A 187 20.69 22.16 -39.30
N PRO A 188 19.77 22.34 -40.28
CA PRO A 188 18.58 23.18 -40.12
C PRO A 188 17.46 22.53 -39.29
N LEU A 189 17.54 21.22 -38.98
CA LEU A 189 16.48 20.49 -38.27
C LEU A 189 16.58 20.56 -36.74
N SER A 190 17.76 20.80 -36.17
CA SER A 190 17.94 20.87 -34.71
C SER A 190 17.49 22.20 -34.11
N THR A 191 17.62 23.30 -34.85
CA THR A 191 17.18 24.64 -34.43
C THR A 191 15.66 24.78 -34.38
N VAL A 192 14.93 24.06 -35.24
CA VAL A 192 13.45 24.05 -35.21
C VAL A 192 12.90 23.25 -34.02
N LEU A 193 13.64 22.23 -33.56
CA LEU A 193 13.25 21.41 -32.41
C LEU A 193 13.46 22.14 -31.07
N GLU A 194 14.52 22.92 -30.91
CA GLU A 194 14.76 23.71 -29.69
C GLU A 194 13.76 24.87 -29.51
N VAL A 195 13.33 25.51 -30.62
CA VAL A 195 12.30 26.56 -30.58
C VAL A 195 10.93 25.98 -30.20
N LYS A 196 10.63 24.74 -30.63
CA LYS A 196 9.38 24.04 -30.28
C LYS A 196 9.27 23.80 -28.77
N ASP A 197 10.33 23.36 -28.12
CA ASP A 197 10.31 23.03 -26.70
C ASP A 197 10.22 24.30 -25.82
N GLN A 198 10.82 25.42 -26.25
CA GLN A 198 10.66 26.72 -25.58
C GLN A 198 9.25 27.31 -25.72
N LEU A 199 8.60 27.11 -26.86
CA LEU A 199 7.24 27.61 -27.09
C LEU A 199 6.20 26.82 -26.26
N VAL A 200 6.39 25.50 -26.13
CA VAL A 200 5.52 24.63 -25.32
C VAL A 200 5.60 25.00 -23.83
N ASP A 201 6.80 25.30 -23.34
CA ASP A 201 7.03 25.72 -21.96
C ASP A 201 6.44 27.08 -21.62
N TRP A 202 6.37 27.99 -22.60
CA TRP A 202 5.75 29.31 -22.45
C TRP A 202 4.21 29.21 -22.44
N VAL A 203 3.64 28.40 -23.35
CA VAL A 203 2.19 28.16 -23.44
C VAL A 203 1.65 27.41 -22.21
N SER A 204 2.41 26.45 -21.69
CA SER A 204 2.09 25.71 -20.45
C SER A 204 2.00 26.63 -19.23
N ARG A 205 2.96 27.56 -19.07
CA ARG A 205 3.00 28.48 -17.93
C ARG A 205 1.93 29.57 -17.99
N ALA A 206 1.65 30.09 -19.18
CA ALA A 206 0.64 31.14 -19.37
C ALA A 206 -0.80 30.63 -19.18
N GLY A 207 -1.10 29.40 -19.62
CA GLY A 207 -2.44 28.81 -19.48
C GLY A 207 -2.83 28.46 -18.03
N VAL A 208 -1.86 27.98 -17.24
CA VAL A 208 -2.09 27.62 -15.83
C VAL A 208 -2.21 28.86 -14.94
N GLN A 209 -1.46 29.92 -15.23
CA GLN A 209 -1.52 31.19 -14.48
C GLN A 209 -2.84 31.95 -14.69
N TRP A 210 -3.44 31.84 -15.88
CA TRP A 210 -4.74 32.47 -16.17
C TRP A 210 -5.91 31.72 -15.50
N LEU A 211 -5.87 30.38 -15.49
CA LEU A 211 -6.87 29.55 -14.81
C LEU A 211 -6.82 29.67 -13.28
N SER A 212 -5.62 29.77 -12.70
CA SER A 212 -5.45 29.91 -11.25
C SER A 212 -5.80 31.31 -10.72
N ALA A 213 -5.86 32.33 -11.59
CA ALA A 213 -6.24 33.69 -11.23
C ALA A 213 -7.76 33.95 -11.20
N ILE A 214 -8.56 33.14 -11.92
CA ILE A 214 -10.02 33.32 -12.02
C ILE A 214 -10.78 32.63 -10.88
N ILE A 215 -10.20 31.59 -10.27
CA ILE A 215 -10.81 30.85 -9.17
C ILE A 215 -10.04 31.18 -7.89
N PRO A 216 -10.67 31.83 -6.87
CA PRO A 216 -10.05 32.01 -5.56
C PRO A 216 -9.94 30.65 -4.85
N THR A 217 -8.93 29.87 -5.26
CA THR A 217 -8.68 28.50 -4.80
C THR A 217 -8.46 28.46 -3.30
N GLN A 218 -7.92 29.51 -2.68
CA GLN A 218 -7.74 29.58 -1.23
C GLN A 218 -9.08 29.64 -0.49
N HIS A 219 -10.04 30.44 -0.96
CA HIS A 219 -11.38 30.54 -0.34
C HIS A 219 -12.21 29.29 -0.60
N VAL A 220 -12.12 28.70 -1.79
CA VAL A 220 -12.80 27.44 -2.11
C VAL A 220 -12.17 26.28 -1.33
N ASN A 221 -10.85 26.19 -1.22
CA ASN A 221 -10.17 25.14 -0.45
C ASN A 221 -10.41 25.31 1.06
N THR A 222 -10.50 26.53 1.59
CA THR A 222 -10.87 26.77 2.99
C THR A 222 -12.35 26.49 3.24
N LEU A 223 -13.26 26.85 2.34
CA LEU A 223 -14.67 26.44 2.42
C LEU A 223 -14.84 24.93 2.32
N ILE A 224 -14.12 24.25 1.43
CA ILE A 224 -14.09 22.79 1.34
C ILE A 224 -13.50 22.21 2.62
N PHE A 225 -12.43 22.78 3.17
CA PHE A 225 -11.83 22.35 4.42
C PHE A 225 -12.77 22.53 5.61
N PHE A 226 -13.44 23.69 5.74
CA PHE A 226 -14.45 23.94 6.76
C PHE A 226 -15.69 23.07 6.57
N PHE A 227 -16.11 22.82 5.33
CA PHE A 227 -17.22 21.93 5.00
C PHE A 227 -16.89 20.47 5.33
N ILE A 228 -15.64 20.05 5.07
CA ILE A 228 -15.12 18.73 5.44
C ILE A 228 -15.07 18.62 6.97
N ILE A 229 -14.48 19.59 7.69
CA ILE A 229 -14.44 19.60 9.16
C ILE A 229 -15.84 19.64 9.77
N SER A 230 -16.75 20.45 9.21
CA SER A 230 -18.12 20.60 9.70
C SER A 230 -18.98 19.36 9.50
N ASN A 231 -18.62 18.47 8.56
CA ASN A 231 -19.31 17.19 8.33
C ASN A 231 -18.50 15.98 8.82
N LEU A 232 -17.28 16.18 9.35
CA LEU A 232 -16.45 15.12 9.90
C LEU A 232 -16.94 14.76 11.29
N THR A 233 -17.94 13.89 11.34
CA THR A 233 -18.34 13.21 12.58
C THR A 233 -17.28 12.15 12.94
N ILE A 234 -17.17 11.83 14.24
CA ILE A 234 -16.31 10.76 14.76
C ILE A 234 -16.62 9.43 14.03
N ASP A 235 -17.90 9.21 13.74
CA ASP A 235 -18.44 8.07 13.01
C ASP A 235 -17.92 7.97 11.58
N LEU A 236 -17.81 9.09 10.87
CA LEU A 236 -17.27 9.12 9.52
C LEU A 236 -15.77 8.77 9.52
N PHE A 237 -15.01 9.30 10.48
CA PHE A 237 -13.59 8.95 10.63
C PHE A 237 -13.40 7.48 10.98
N ALA A 238 -14.21 6.95 11.91
CA ALA A 238 -14.23 5.55 12.30
C ALA A 238 -14.47 4.60 11.12
N PHE A 239 -15.32 5.01 10.18
CA PHE A 239 -15.67 4.24 9.00
C PHE A 239 -14.64 4.38 7.87
N VAL A 240 -14.21 5.61 7.54
CA VAL A 240 -13.37 5.90 6.35
C VAL A 240 -11.90 5.55 6.57
N ILE A 241 -11.32 5.85 7.74
CA ILE A 241 -9.87 5.69 7.96
C ILE A 241 -9.43 4.22 7.82
N PRO A 242 -10.08 3.22 8.45
CA PRO A 242 -9.69 1.83 8.31
C PRO A 242 -9.76 1.34 6.86
N LEU A 243 -10.80 1.75 6.11
CA LEU A 243 -10.94 1.42 4.69
C LEU A 243 -9.80 2.04 3.85
N LEU A 244 -9.47 3.31 4.08
CA LEU A 244 -8.40 3.98 3.36
C LEU A 244 -7.03 3.37 3.67
N VAL A 245 -6.75 3.07 4.94
CA VAL A 245 -5.53 2.36 5.36
C VAL A 245 -5.45 0.98 4.72
N PHE A 246 -6.55 0.23 4.70
CA PHE A 246 -6.63 -1.09 4.06
C PHE A 246 -6.30 -1.03 2.57
N TYR A 247 -6.96 -0.16 1.81
CA TYR A 247 -6.74 -0.08 0.36
C TYR A 247 -5.34 0.44 0.00
N LEU A 248 -4.85 1.47 0.69
CA LEU A 248 -3.50 1.99 0.45
C LEU A 248 -2.42 0.96 0.79
N SER A 249 -2.58 0.24 1.90
CA SER A 249 -1.66 -0.83 2.28
C SER A 249 -1.73 -2.03 1.33
N PHE A 250 -2.92 -2.41 0.85
CA PHE A 250 -3.08 -3.45 -0.17
C PHE A 250 -2.42 -3.07 -1.50
N ILE A 251 -2.62 -1.83 -1.98
CA ILE A 251 -1.95 -1.33 -3.19
C ILE A 251 -0.43 -1.32 -3.01
N SER A 252 0.07 -0.88 -1.85
CA SER A 252 1.48 -0.94 -1.51
C SER A 252 2.02 -2.38 -1.56
N MET A 253 1.27 -3.35 -1.02
CA MET A 253 1.57 -4.77 -1.06
C MET A 253 1.69 -5.30 -2.51
N VAL A 254 0.78 -4.90 -3.40
CA VAL A 254 0.84 -5.22 -4.84
C VAL A 254 2.07 -4.59 -5.51
N ILE A 255 2.38 -3.32 -5.26
CA ILE A 255 3.54 -2.65 -5.86
C ILE A 255 4.85 -3.30 -5.38
N CYS A 256 4.96 -3.62 -4.09
CA CYS A 256 6.13 -4.31 -3.54
C CYS A 256 6.34 -5.69 -4.17
N THR A 257 5.27 -6.46 -4.38
CA THR A 257 5.40 -7.78 -5.00
C THR A 257 5.78 -7.72 -6.46
N LEU A 258 5.27 -6.74 -7.21
CA LEU A 258 5.75 -6.48 -8.58
C LEU A 258 7.24 -6.12 -8.60
N ARG A 259 7.72 -5.33 -7.65
CA ARG A 259 9.16 -5.03 -7.50
C ARG A 259 9.98 -6.27 -7.14
N ILE A 260 9.47 -7.13 -6.26
CA ILE A 260 10.10 -8.40 -5.91
C ILE A 260 10.21 -9.30 -7.14
N VAL A 261 9.15 -9.40 -7.96
CA VAL A 261 9.16 -10.17 -9.22
C VAL A 261 10.17 -9.60 -10.22
N GLN A 262 10.27 -8.27 -10.33
CA GLN A 262 11.30 -7.63 -11.14
C GLN A 262 12.71 -7.96 -10.64
N SER A 263 12.92 -8.00 -9.32
CA SER A 263 14.20 -8.38 -8.72
C SER A 263 14.54 -9.86 -8.97
N GLY A 264 13.54 -10.75 -9.00
CA GLY A 264 13.71 -12.15 -9.37
C GLY A 264 14.19 -12.31 -10.82
N LYS A 265 13.66 -11.51 -11.75
CA LYS A 265 14.17 -11.48 -13.13
C LYS A 265 15.58 -10.90 -13.23
N ALA A 266 15.89 -9.88 -12.43
CA ALA A 266 17.25 -9.34 -12.34
C ALA A 266 18.24 -10.38 -11.78
N TRP A 267 17.79 -11.22 -10.85
CA TRP A 267 18.55 -12.34 -10.32
C TRP A 267 18.89 -13.40 -11.38
N GLU A 268 17.95 -13.75 -12.27
CA GLU A 268 18.25 -14.68 -13.37
C GLU A 268 19.40 -14.16 -14.23
N ASN A 269 19.33 -12.89 -14.64
CA ASN A 269 20.40 -12.26 -15.41
C ASN A 269 21.73 -12.23 -14.60
N PHE A 270 21.65 -11.92 -13.30
CA PHE A 270 22.80 -11.95 -12.39
C PHE A 270 23.46 -13.33 -12.33
N SER A 271 22.66 -14.38 -12.13
CA SER A 271 23.12 -15.76 -12.07
C SER A 271 23.77 -16.21 -13.38
N THR A 272 23.26 -15.76 -14.53
CA THR A 272 23.88 -16.05 -15.83
C THR A 272 25.22 -15.34 -15.98
N LEU A 273 25.34 -14.09 -15.53
CA LEU A 273 26.61 -13.37 -15.61
C LEU A 273 27.64 -13.96 -14.65
N THR A 274 27.27 -14.24 -13.40
CA THR A 274 28.20 -14.84 -12.44
C THR A 274 28.65 -16.23 -12.90
N ALA A 275 27.77 -17.03 -13.49
CA ALA A 275 28.13 -18.31 -14.11
C ALA A 275 29.03 -18.16 -15.36
N LEU A 276 28.99 -17.03 -16.06
CA LEU A 276 29.96 -16.72 -17.11
C LEU A 276 31.31 -16.29 -16.52
N LEU A 277 31.30 -15.44 -15.49
CA LEU A 277 32.52 -14.96 -14.82
C LEU A 277 33.33 -16.09 -14.20
N THR A 278 32.68 -17.15 -13.68
CA THR A 278 33.40 -18.33 -13.15
C THR A 278 34.18 -19.10 -14.21
N ARG A 279 33.84 -18.98 -15.51
CA ARG A 279 34.65 -19.57 -16.58
C ARG A 279 35.99 -18.85 -16.75
N PHE A 280 36.03 -17.55 -16.45
CA PHE A 280 37.23 -16.73 -16.55
C PHE A 280 38.07 -16.77 -15.27
N GLU A 281 37.43 -16.83 -14.10
CA GLU A 281 38.09 -16.99 -12.81
C GLU A 281 37.39 -18.07 -11.95
N PRO A 282 37.88 -19.32 -11.96
CA PRO A 282 37.21 -20.44 -11.25
C PRO A 282 37.24 -20.31 -9.72
N GLY A 283 38.07 -19.42 -9.17
CA GLY A 283 38.15 -19.12 -7.74
C GLY A 283 37.22 -18.00 -7.27
N LEU A 284 36.24 -17.58 -8.09
CA LEU A 284 35.27 -16.55 -7.73
C LEU A 284 34.27 -17.09 -6.68
N ASP A 285 34.16 -16.41 -5.55
CA ASP A 285 33.24 -16.77 -4.47
C ASP A 285 31.79 -16.41 -4.85
N MET A 286 31.06 -17.39 -5.38
CA MET A 286 29.67 -17.21 -5.79
C MET A 286 28.75 -16.97 -4.59
N GLU A 287 29.02 -17.57 -3.42
CA GLU A 287 28.14 -17.42 -2.26
C GLU A 287 28.15 -15.99 -1.72
N GLN A 288 29.32 -15.33 -1.76
CA GLN A 288 29.43 -13.92 -1.40
C GLN A 288 28.68 -13.01 -2.38
N ALA A 289 28.75 -13.30 -3.69
CA ALA A 289 28.03 -12.55 -4.72
C ALA A 289 26.51 -12.65 -4.54
N GLU A 290 26.01 -13.87 -4.30
CA GLU A 290 24.61 -14.15 -4.01
C GLU A 290 24.13 -13.40 -2.75
N SER A 291 24.94 -13.42 -1.69
CA SER A 291 24.66 -12.72 -0.43
C SER A 291 24.57 -11.20 -0.65
N ASN A 292 25.53 -10.60 -1.36
CA ASN A 292 25.56 -9.16 -1.62
C ASN A 292 24.30 -8.73 -2.40
N PHE A 293 23.92 -9.49 -3.42
CA PHE A 293 22.69 -9.22 -4.18
C PHE A 293 21.44 -9.32 -3.30
N GLY A 294 21.35 -10.35 -2.45
CA GLY A 294 20.22 -10.52 -1.53
C GLY A 294 20.05 -9.33 -0.58
N TRP A 295 21.15 -8.84 0.00
CA TRP A 295 21.14 -7.68 0.88
C TRP A 295 20.73 -6.39 0.16
N ASN A 296 21.27 -6.16 -1.04
CA ASN A 296 21.00 -4.94 -1.78
C ASN A 296 19.55 -4.86 -2.31
N ASN A 297 18.88 -6.00 -2.42
CA ASN A 297 17.48 -6.10 -2.89
C ASN A 297 16.49 -6.47 -1.77
N LEU A 298 16.86 -6.30 -0.49
CA LEU A 298 16.01 -6.64 0.65
C LEU A 298 14.90 -5.60 0.92
N GLU A 299 15.14 -4.33 0.56
CA GLU A 299 14.24 -3.19 0.79
C GLU A 299 12.76 -3.46 0.43
N PRO A 300 12.39 -3.97 -0.78
CA PRO A 300 10.99 -4.20 -1.12
C PRO A 300 10.31 -5.28 -0.25
N TYR A 301 11.05 -6.23 0.30
CA TYR A 301 10.51 -7.23 1.24
C TYR A 301 10.13 -6.60 2.58
N LEU A 302 10.95 -5.66 3.08
CA LEU A 302 10.63 -4.94 4.32
C LEU A 302 9.35 -4.10 4.17
N TYR A 303 9.22 -3.38 3.06
CA TYR A 303 8.00 -2.61 2.78
C TYR A 303 6.78 -3.50 2.55
N PHE A 304 6.97 -4.68 1.96
CA PHE A 304 5.89 -5.68 1.85
C PHE A 304 5.41 -6.11 3.24
N LEU A 305 6.31 -6.53 4.14
CA LEU A 305 5.95 -6.96 5.50
C LEU A 305 5.27 -5.84 6.30
N LEU A 306 5.75 -4.61 6.18
CA LEU A 306 5.13 -3.46 6.84
C LEU A 306 3.75 -3.13 6.24
N SER A 307 3.56 -3.33 4.93
CA SER A 307 2.24 -3.19 4.29
C SER A 307 1.27 -4.25 4.80
N VAL A 308 1.73 -5.50 4.93
CA VAL A 308 0.92 -6.61 5.45
C VAL A 308 0.48 -6.34 6.90
N PHE A 309 1.37 -5.78 7.73
CA PHE A 309 1.01 -5.34 9.08
C PHE A 309 -0.21 -4.40 9.05
N PHE A 310 -0.20 -3.35 8.22
CA PHE A 310 -1.34 -2.44 8.12
C PHE A 310 -2.61 -3.11 7.58
N VAL A 311 -2.49 -4.03 6.61
CA VAL A 311 -3.64 -4.80 6.10
C VAL A 311 -4.28 -5.64 7.22
N ILE A 312 -3.47 -6.37 8.00
CA ILE A 312 -3.96 -7.26 9.06
C ILE A 312 -4.67 -6.48 10.17
N PHE A 313 -4.17 -5.31 10.57
CA PHE A 313 -4.79 -4.51 11.62
C PHE A 313 -6.00 -3.70 11.14
N SER A 314 -6.03 -3.28 9.87
CA SER A 314 -7.16 -2.50 9.32
C SER A 314 -8.34 -3.37 8.88
N PHE A 315 -8.10 -4.58 8.38
CA PHE A 315 -9.14 -5.49 7.90
C PHE A 315 -10.26 -5.83 8.92
N PRO A 316 -9.98 -6.16 10.20
CA PRO A 316 -11.03 -6.47 11.17
C PRO A 316 -11.84 -5.23 11.61
N VAL A 317 -11.28 -4.03 11.46
CA VAL A 317 -11.93 -2.76 11.83
C VAL A 317 -12.77 -2.21 10.68
N ALA A 318 -12.33 -2.44 9.44
CA ALA A 318 -13.00 -1.93 8.24
C ALA A 318 -14.34 -2.63 7.99
N ASP A 319 -15.32 -1.86 7.49
CA ASP A 319 -16.60 -2.41 7.09
C ASP A 319 -16.46 -3.32 5.86
N LYS A 320 -16.76 -4.61 6.07
CA LYS A 320 -16.67 -5.66 5.06
C LYS A 320 -17.62 -5.45 3.88
N GLY A 321 -18.71 -4.68 4.05
CA GLY A 321 -19.64 -4.37 2.96
C GLY A 321 -18.98 -3.58 1.80
N TRP A 322 -17.93 -2.83 2.10
CA TRP A 322 -17.19 -2.01 1.14
C TRP A 322 -15.93 -2.67 0.58
N ILE A 323 -15.56 -3.86 1.08
CA ILE A 323 -14.40 -4.60 0.64
C ILE A 323 -14.85 -5.73 -0.29
N PRO A 324 -14.46 -5.73 -1.59
CA PRO A 324 -14.80 -6.79 -2.52
C PRO A 324 -13.91 -8.02 -2.26
N CYS A 325 -14.16 -8.74 -1.15
CA CYS A 325 -13.32 -9.84 -0.66
C CYS A 325 -13.11 -10.95 -1.72
N SER A 326 -14.13 -11.26 -2.51
CA SER A 326 -14.06 -12.30 -3.54
C SER A 326 -13.09 -11.94 -4.68
N GLU A 327 -13.06 -10.67 -5.11
CA GLU A 327 -12.14 -10.18 -6.16
C GLU A 327 -10.72 -10.03 -5.63
N LEU A 328 -10.58 -9.49 -4.41
CA LEU A 328 -9.27 -9.36 -3.79
C LEU A 328 -8.63 -10.73 -3.50
N SER A 329 -9.44 -11.76 -3.22
CA SER A 329 -8.93 -13.12 -3.06
C SER A 329 -8.37 -13.70 -4.36
N THR A 330 -9.02 -13.49 -5.52
CA THR A 330 -8.47 -13.95 -6.79
C THR A 330 -7.16 -13.24 -7.14
N VAL A 331 -7.08 -11.93 -6.85
CA VAL A 331 -5.84 -11.16 -6.95
C VAL A 331 -4.75 -11.73 -6.03
N ALA A 332 -5.10 -12.06 -4.80
CA ALA A 332 -4.17 -12.66 -3.84
C ALA A 332 -3.63 -14.02 -4.33
N ILE A 333 -4.50 -14.92 -4.80
CA ILE A 333 -4.12 -16.22 -5.38
C ILE A 333 -3.19 -16.03 -6.58
N LEU A 334 -3.49 -15.07 -7.47
CA LEU A 334 -2.64 -14.74 -8.61
C LEU A 334 -1.24 -14.32 -8.14
N PHE A 335 -1.15 -13.44 -7.15
CA PHE A 335 0.14 -12.99 -6.61
C PHE A 335 0.88 -14.11 -5.89
N THR A 336 0.22 -15.03 -5.19
CA THR A 336 0.86 -16.26 -4.66
C THR A 336 1.54 -17.06 -5.77
N ALA A 337 0.84 -17.31 -6.89
CA ALA A 337 1.37 -18.07 -8.01
C ALA A 337 2.55 -17.35 -8.71
N VAL A 338 2.42 -16.04 -8.91
CA VAL A 338 3.47 -15.20 -9.54
C VAL A 338 4.70 -15.10 -8.64
N SER A 339 4.52 -14.88 -7.33
CA SER A 339 5.61 -14.85 -6.35
C SER A 339 6.32 -16.18 -6.25
N TYR A 340 5.60 -17.31 -6.24
CA TYR A 340 6.22 -18.64 -6.25
C TYR A 340 7.06 -18.88 -7.51
N LYS A 341 6.57 -18.48 -8.68
CA LYS A 341 7.32 -18.60 -9.94
C LYS A 341 8.55 -17.69 -9.98
N SER A 342 8.56 -16.60 -9.21
CA SER A 342 9.68 -15.68 -9.09
C SER A 342 10.78 -16.16 -8.14
N LEU A 343 10.56 -17.24 -7.37
CA LEU A 343 11.56 -17.78 -6.45
C LEU A 343 12.75 -18.38 -7.20
N ASN A 344 13.95 -18.23 -6.63
CA ASN A 344 15.16 -18.89 -7.10
C ASN A 344 14.93 -20.42 -7.16
N PRO A 345 15.35 -21.18 -8.20
CA PRO A 345 15.15 -22.64 -8.28
C PRO A 345 15.56 -23.43 -7.02
N SER A 346 16.64 -23.04 -6.36
CA SER A 346 17.04 -23.64 -5.07
C SER A 346 16.02 -23.35 -3.96
N ALA A 347 15.56 -22.11 -3.86
CA ALA A 347 14.49 -21.69 -2.95
C ALA A 347 13.16 -22.39 -3.24
N ALA A 348 12.79 -22.49 -4.52
CA ALA A 348 11.56 -23.11 -5.00
C ALA A 348 11.47 -24.59 -4.58
N THR A 349 12.60 -25.31 -4.53
CA THR A 349 12.63 -26.72 -4.11
C THR A 349 12.22 -26.89 -2.65
N TYR A 350 12.70 -26.01 -1.76
CA TYR A 350 12.30 -26.02 -0.35
C TYR A 350 10.90 -25.43 -0.14
N ALA A 351 10.58 -24.35 -0.86
CA ALA A 351 9.30 -23.67 -0.83
C ALA A 351 8.14 -24.55 -1.32
N LYS A 352 8.37 -25.45 -2.30
CA LYS A 352 7.34 -26.32 -2.86
C LYS A 352 6.61 -27.11 -1.77
N TRP A 353 7.36 -27.76 -0.88
CA TRP A 353 6.77 -28.58 0.17
C TRP A 353 6.08 -27.74 1.24
N ALA A 354 6.60 -26.54 1.53
CA ALA A 354 5.95 -25.60 2.43
C ALA A 354 4.61 -25.11 1.85
N LEU A 355 4.59 -24.68 0.58
CA LEU A 355 3.39 -24.21 -0.11
C LEU A 355 2.34 -25.32 -0.25
N ILE A 356 2.74 -26.56 -0.55
CA ILE A 356 1.81 -27.70 -0.60
C ILE A 356 1.18 -27.94 0.79
N THR A 357 1.98 -27.84 1.85
CA THR A 357 1.50 -28.04 3.22
C THR A 357 0.52 -26.94 3.62
N GLU A 358 0.82 -25.70 3.27
CA GLU A 358 -0.02 -24.53 3.50
C GLU A 358 -1.34 -24.63 2.74
N VAL A 359 -1.32 -24.90 1.43
CA VAL A 359 -2.54 -25.09 0.65
C VAL A 359 -3.37 -26.27 1.19
N ALA A 360 -2.71 -27.35 1.63
CA ALA A 360 -3.40 -28.49 2.23
C ALA A 360 -4.07 -28.13 3.57
N SER A 361 -3.40 -27.36 4.44
CA SER A 361 -3.97 -26.91 5.72
C SER A 361 -5.12 -25.93 5.48
N SER A 362 -4.96 -24.96 4.57
CA SER A 362 -6.01 -24.03 4.17
C SER A 362 -7.22 -24.74 3.56
N ALA A 363 -7.01 -25.75 2.71
CA ALA A 363 -8.07 -26.56 2.14
C ALA A 363 -8.84 -27.33 3.23
N CYS A 364 -8.13 -27.93 4.19
CA CYS A 364 -8.75 -28.58 5.35
C CYS A 364 -9.50 -27.59 6.24
N PHE A 365 -9.12 -26.31 6.26
CA PHE A 365 -9.89 -25.28 6.98
C PHE A 365 -11.15 -24.88 6.20
N LEU A 366 -11.03 -24.71 4.88
CA LEU A 366 -12.13 -24.35 3.97
C LEU A 366 -13.25 -25.40 3.90
N THR A 367 -12.98 -26.68 4.20
CA THR A 367 -14.02 -27.71 4.30
C THR A 367 -15.05 -27.45 5.41
N SER A 368 -14.76 -26.55 6.35
CA SER A 368 -15.73 -26.11 7.36
C SER A 368 -16.90 -25.28 6.78
N LEU A 369 -16.73 -24.68 5.60
CA LEU A 369 -17.75 -23.90 4.89
C LEU A 369 -18.72 -24.76 4.06
N LEU A 370 -18.47 -26.07 3.94
CA LEU A 370 -19.32 -26.99 3.17
C LEU A 370 -20.62 -27.32 3.94
N PRO A 371 -21.73 -27.59 3.22
CA PRO A 371 -23.01 -27.95 3.83
C PRO A 371 -22.90 -29.25 4.66
N ASP A 372 -23.78 -29.39 5.66
CA ASP A 372 -23.78 -30.50 6.64
C ASP A 372 -23.82 -31.91 6.01
N SER A 373 -24.26 -32.03 4.76
CA SER A 373 -24.31 -33.29 4.00
C SER A 373 -22.93 -33.87 3.65
N ALA A 374 -21.86 -33.07 3.64
CA ALA A 374 -20.51 -33.49 3.25
C ALA A 374 -19.66 -33.96 4.46
N VAL A 375 -20.18 -34.92 5.23
CA VAL A 375 -19.59 -35.39 6.51
C VAL A 375 -18.13 -35.80 6.37
N PHE A 376 -17.76 -36.52 5.30
CA PHE A 376 -16.39 -37.00 5.09
C PHE A 376 -15.37 -35.86 4.89
N LEU A 377 -15.74 -34.81 4.15
CA LEU A 377 -14.87 -33.66 3.92
C LEU A 377 -14.74 -32.79 5.18
N ARG A 378 -15.81 -32.69 5.98
CA ARG A 378 -15.81 -31.90 7.22
C ARG A 378 -14.96 -32.52 8.33
N MET A 379 -14.75 -33.84 8.32
CA MET A 379 -13.83 -34.52 9.24
C MET A 379 -12.40 -33.98 9.16
N LEU A 380 -11.97 -33.45 8.00
CA LEU A 380 -10.65 -32.84 7.83
C LEU A 380 -10.48 -31.53 8.63
N SER A 381 -11.58 -30.82 8.86
CA SER A 381 -11.61 -29.57 9.65
C SER A 381 -11.84 -29.78 11.14
N HIS A 382 -12.15 -31.00 11.59
CA HIS A 382 -12.64 -31.24 12.94
C HIS A 382 -11.55 -30.97 13.98
N THR A 383 -11.84 -30.12 14.96
CA THR A 383 -10.99 -29.93 16.14
C THR A 383 -11.25 -31.08 17.10
N PHE A 384 -10.24 -31.92 17.36
CA PHE A 384 -10.39 -33.09 18.23
C PHE A 384 -10.43 -32.68 19.70
N THR A 385 -9.51 -31.81 20.12
CA THR A 385 -9.42 -31.33 21.50
C THR A 385 -8.91 -29.89 21.56
N THR A 386 -9.46 -29.08 22.45
CA THR A 386 -9.00 -27.71 22.72
C THR A 386 -8.39 -27.64 24.12
N LEU A 387 -7.12 -27.28 24.21
CA LEU A 387 -6.40 -27.14 25.47
C LEU A 387 -6.18 -25.65 25.79
N PRO A 388 -6.80 -25.10 26.85
CA PRO A 388 -6.56 -23.71 27.25
C PRO A 388 -5.14 -23.55 27.81
N LEU A 389 -4.32 -22.72 27.18
CA LEU A 389 -2.99 -22.33 27.63
C LEU A 389 -3.11 -20.98 28.37
N GLY A 390 -3.78 -21.01 29.53
CA GLY A 390 -4.08 -19.81 30.33
C GLY A 390 -5.38 -19.11 29.94
N GLY A 391 -5.53 -17.85 30.38
CA GLY A 391 -6.79 -17.09 30.22
C GLY A 391 -7.01 -16.41 28.86
N ALA A 392 -6.02 -16.38 27.97
CA ALA A 392 -6.08 -15.61 26.72
C ALA A 392 -5.77 -16.41 25.45
N VAL A 393 -5.22 -17.63 25.56
CA VAL A 393 -4.73 -18.43 24.42
C VAL A 393 -5.22 -19.87 24.54
N VAL A 394 -5.71 -20.43 23.44
CA VAL A 394 -6.16 -21.82 23.34
C VAL A 394 -5.39 -22.55 22.25
N LEU A 395 -4.90 -23.73 22.57
CA LEU A 395 -4.30 -24.67 21.63
C LEU A 395 -5.41 -25.56 21.04
N LYS A 396 -5.55 -25.59 19.71
CA LYS A 396 -6.54 -26.45 19.02
C LYS A 396 -5.84 -27.62 18.34
N LEU A 397 -5.99 -28.82 18.89
CA LEU A 397 -5.46 -30.05 18.30
C LEU A 397 -6.40 -30.50 17.16
N SER A 398 -5.91 -30.35 15.93
CA SER A 398 -6.62 -30.65 14.69
C SER A 398 -5.64 -31.17 13.62
N LEU A 399 -6.13 -31.79 12.54
CA LEU A 399 -5.28 -32.18 11.42
C LEU A 399 -4.51 -30.98 10.82
N PRO A 400 -5.15 -29.80 10.62
CA PRO A 400 -4.44 -28.57 10.25
C PRO A 400 -3.31 -28.16 11.20
N CYS A 401 -3.45 -28.42 12.51
CA CYS A 401 -2.39 -28.15 13.50
C CYS A 401 -1.11 -28.96 13.21
N LEU A 402 -1.22 -30.25 12.86
CA LEU A 402 -0.06 -31.08 12.50
C LEU A 402 0.63 -30.58 11.23
N LEU A 403 -0.17 -30.18 10.24
CA LEU A 403 0.35 -29.58 9.00
C LEU A 403 1.07 -28.26 9.27
N TYR A 404 0.55 -27.39 10.12
CA TYR A 404 1.24 -26.14 10.49
C TYR A 404 2.51 -26.38 11.32
N VAL A 405 2.54 -27.37 12.22
CA VAL A 405 3.78 -27.74 12.93
C VAL A 405 4.86 -28.18 11.94
N TYR A 406 4.47 -28.96 10.94
CA TYR A 406 5.36 -29.33 9.84
C TYR A 406 5.77 -28.13 8.98
N LEU A 407 4.88 -27.16 8.75
CA LEU A 407 5.18 -25.89 8.09
C LEU A 407 6.25 -25.09 8.86
N PHE A 408 6.10 -24.94 10.19
CA PHE A 408 7.10 -24.30 11.04
C PHE A 408 8.45 -25.03 11.02
N TYR A 409 8.44 -26.38 11.02
CA TYR A 409 9.65 -27.16 10.81
C TYR A 409 10.32 -26.85 9.46
N ARG A 410 9.53 -26.68 8.39
CA ARG A 410 10.04 -26.27 7.08
C ARG A 410 10.60 -24.84 7.10
N PHE A 411 9.98 -23.90 7.81
CA PHE A 411 10.53 -22.54 7.99
C PHE A 411 11.89 -22.57 8.67
N PHE A 412 11.99 -23.32 9.77
CA PHE A 412 13.26 -23.50 10.49
C PHE A 412 14.32 -24.19 9.61
N SER A 413 13.93 -25.20 8.84
CA SER A 413 14.82 -25.89 7.90
C SER A 413 15.36 -24.95 6.82
N MET A 414 14.51 -24.07 6.26
CA MET A 414 14.91 -23.05 5.28
C MET A 414 15.84 -22.00 5.90
N ALA A 415 15.54 -21.54 7.12
CA ALA A 415 16.37 -20.56 7.83
C ALA A 415 17.76 -21.12 8.12
N ARG A 416 17.88 -22.36 8.62
CA ARG A 416 19.16 -22.98 9.02
C ARG A 416 20.15 -23.19 7.86
N GLN A 417 19.67 -23.18 6.61
CA GLN A 417 20.55 -23.38 5.45
C GLN A 417 21.68 -22.34 5.41
N ARG A 418 22.88 -22.79 5.00
CA ARG A 418 24.08 -21.95 4.85
C ARG A 418 24.41 -21.11 6.11
N GLY A 419 24.25 -21.68 7.30
CA GLY A 419 24.58 -21.01 8.57
C GLY A 419 23.68 -19.80 8.86
N PHE A 420 22.36 -19.98 8.83
CA PHE A 420 21.33 -18.94 9.01
C PHE A 420 21.21 -17.89 7.91
N ARG A 421 22.10 -17.89 6.91
CA ARG A 421 21.99 -17.06 5.70
C ARG A 421 20.75 -17.41 4.85
N GLY A 422 20.23 -18.63 5.01
CA GLY A 422 18.98 -19.07 4.40
C GLY A 422 17.75 -18.24 4.81
N THR A 423 17.82 -17.49 5.90
CA THR A 423 16.73 -16.60 6.33
C THR A 423 16.37 -15.58 5.26
N TYR A 424 17.34 -14.84 4.71
CA TYR A 424 17.07 -13.84 3.67
C TYR A 424 17.09 -14.42 2.25
N CYS A 425 17.82 -15.52 1.99
CA CYS A 425 17.86 -16.14 0.67
C CYS A 425 16.65 -17.05 0.36
N PHE A 426 16.04 -17.67 1.38
CA PHE A 426 14.99 -18.68 1.21
C PHE A 426 13.72 -18.33 1.97
N LEU A 427 13.81 -18.04 3.28
CA LEU A 427 12.63 -17.83 4.12
C LEU A 427 11.91 -16.52 3.78
N VAL A 428 12.60 -15.37 3.74
CA VAL A 428 11.97 -14.07 3.45
C VAL A 428 11.26 -14.05 2.08
N PRO A 429 11.85 -14.56 0.98
CA PRO A 429 11.13 -14.70 -0.29
C PRO A 429 9.91 -15.62 -0.21
N TYR A 430 10.00 -16.72 0.55
CA TYR A 430 8.87 -17.61 0.78
C TYR A 430 7.74 -16.93 1.57
N LEU A 431 8.07 -16.12 2.59
CA LEU A 431 7.09 -15.42 3.41
C LEU A 431 6.16 -14.54 2.56
N VAL A 432 6.62 -14.00 1.44
CA VAL A 432 5.76 -13.26 0.49
C VAL A 432 4.65 -14.15 -0.06
N CYS A 433 4.98 -15.38 -0.45
CA CYS A 433 4.01 -16.36 -0.94
C CYS A 433 3.03 -16.76 0.17
N PHE A 434 3.57 -17.01 1.37
CA PHE A 434 2.80 -17.35 2.56
C PHE A 434 1.78 -16.25 2.90
N MET A 435 2.20 -14.99 3.01
CA MET A 435 1.28 -13.89 3.37
C MET A 435 0.15 -13.72 2.34
N TRP A 436 0.43 -13.86 1.03
CA TRP A 436 -0.62 -13.78 0.01
C TRP A 436 -1.58 -14.97 0.06
N CYS A 437 -1.08 -16.18 0.30
CA CYS A 437 -1.88 -17.39 0.39
C CYS A 437 -2.77 -17.35 1.64
N GLU A 438 -2.23 -17.08 2.82
CA GLU A 438 -3.01 -16.90 4.05
C GLU A 438 -4.07 -15.80 3.92
N PHE A 439 -3.69 -14.65 3.37
CA PHE A 439 -4.63 -13.54 3.19
C PHE A 439 -5.73 -13.89 2.18
N SER A 440 -5.44 -14.68 1.14
CA SER A 440 -6.46 -15.16 0.19
C SER A 440 -7.54 -16.02 0.86
N VAL A 441 -7.16 -16.83 1.84
CA VAL A 441 -8.04 -17.72 2.60
C VAL A 441 -8.94 -16.90 3.53
N VAL A 442 -8.37 -15.91 4.23
CA VAL A 442 -9.12 -14.95 5.06
C VAL A 442 -10.16 -14.18 4.24
N LEU A 443 -9.80 -13.74 3.03
CA LEU A 443 -10.73 -13.06 2.12
C LEU A 443 -11.82 -14.00 1.61
N LEU A 444 -11.52 -15.27 1.32
CA LEU A 444 -12.51 -16.27 0.93
C LEU A 444 -13.55 -16.52 2.03
N GLN A 445 -13.11 -16.63 3.27
CA GLN A 445 -14.00 -16.84 4.42
C GLN A 445 -15.01 -15.71 4.63
N ASN A 446 -14.61 -14.48 4.30
CA ASN A 446 -15.46 -13.28 4.41
C ASN A 446 -16.17 -12.93 3.09
N SER A 447 -16.11 -13.80 2.07
CA SER A 447 -16.73 -13.54 0.77
C SER A 447 -18.21 -13.92 0.76
N SER A 448 -19.02 -13.13 0.05
CA SER A 448 -20.43 -13.47 -0.17
C SER A 448 -20.57 -14.45 -1.35
N PRO A 449 -21.56 -15.37 -1.33
CA PRO A 449 -21.78 -16.28 -2.45
C PRO A 449 -22.10 -15.55 -3.75
N VAL A 450 -22.82 -14.42 -3.68
CA VAL A 450 -23.06 -13.53 -4.83
C VAL A 450 -21.75 -12.95 -5.37
N GLY A 451 -20.84 -12.55 -4.47
CA GLY A 451 -19.51 -12.07 -4.84
C GLY A 451 -18.65 -13.12 -5.54
N LEU A 452 -18.73 -14.39 -5.12
CA LEU A 452 -18.05 -15.53 -5.76
C LEU A 452 -18.62 -15.83 -7.16
N ILE A 453 -19.94 -15.79 -7.32
CA ILE A 453 -20.55 -15.97 -8.65
C ILE A 453 -20.10 -14.84 -9.59
N ARG A 454 -20.11 -13.59 -9.08
CA ARG A 454 -19.66 -12.41 -9.83
C ARG A 454 -18.21 -12.53 -10.28
N THR A 455 -17.30 -12.95 -9.41
CA THR A 455 -15.88 -13.16 -9.77
C THR A 455 -15.71 -14.26 -10.82
N CYS A 456 -16.39 -15.40 -10.64
CA CYS A 456 -16.36 -16.51 -11.60
C CYS A 456 -16.83 -16.07 -12.99
N VAL A 457 -17.96 -15.34 -13.06
CA VAL A 457 -18.49 -14.81 -14.32
C VAL A 457 -17.54 -13.78 -14.92
N ALA A 458 -17.02 -12.85 -14.13
CA ALA A 458 -16.08 -11.83 -14.60
C ALA A 458 -14.80 -12.46 -15.17
N TYR A 459 -14.25 -13.47 -14.49
CA TYR A 459 -13.06 -14.18 -14.96
C TYR A 459 -13.32 -14.98 -16.23
N PHE A 460 -14.46 -15.67 -16.32
CA PHE A 460 -14.90 -16.36 -17.53
C PHE A 460 -15.05 -15.40 -18.71
N LEU A 461 -15.70 -14.24 -18.51
CA LEU A 461 -15.80 -13.19 -19.53
C LEU A 461 -14.44 -12.62 -19.91
N PHE A 462 -13.53 -12.42 -18.95
CA PHE A 462 -12.19 -11.93 -19.24
C PHE A 462 -11.38 -12.92 -20.10
N LEU A 463 -11.44 -14.22 -19.80
CA LEU A 463 -10.71 -15.24 -20.55
C LEU A 463 -11.29 -15.51 -21.95
N PHE A 464 -12.60 -15.45 -22.12
CA PHE A 464 -13.25 -15.85 -23.37
C PHE A 464 -13.79 -14.67 -24.19
N ALA A 465 -14.47 -13.70 -23.56
CA ALA A 465 -15.14 -12.62 -24.29
C ALA A 465 -14.16 -11.56 -24.82
N LEU A 466 -13.13 -11.20 -24.04
CA LEU A 466 -12.13 -10.21 -24.46
C LEU A 466 -11.30 -10.67 -25.69
N PRO A 467 -10.77 -11.91 -25.73
CA PRO A 467 -10.08 -12.41 -26.91
C PRO A 467 -10.99 -12.54 -28.13
N VAL A 468 -12.24 -13.01 -27.96
CA VAL A 468 -13.22 -13.11 -29.05
C VAL A 468 -13.59 -11.72 -29.58
N LEU A 469 -13.78 -10.74 -28.71
CA LEU A 469 -14.02 -9.35 -29.08
C LEU A 469 -12.81 -8.76 -29.82
N ALA A 470 -11.58 -9.02 -29.36
CA ALA A 470 -10.37 -8.57 -30.03
C ALA A 470 -10.22 -9.18 -31.43
N VAL A 471 -10.50 -10.49 -31.58
CA VAL A 471 -10.51 -11.18 -32.88
C VAL A 471 -11.62 -10.64 -33.79
N GLY A 472 -12.82 -10.40 -33.24
CA GLY A 472 -13.94 -9.81 -33.97
C GLY A 472 -13.65 -8.39 -34.44
N LEU A 473 -13.07 -7.55 -33.59
CA LEU A 473 -12.62 -6.20 -33.95
C LEU A 473 -11.51 -6.23 -34.99
N ALA A 474 -10.53 -7.12 -34.87
CA ALA A 474 -9.49 -7.30 -35.87
C ALA A 474 -10.06 -7.79 -37.22
N GLY A 475 -11.02 -8.70 -37.19
CA GLY A 475 -11.75 -9.17 -38.38
C GLY A 475 -12.54 -8.06 -39.05
N MET A 476 -13.28 -7.25 -38.27
CA MET A 476 -13.98 -6.06 -38.79
C MET A 476 -13.01 -5.05 -39.40
N LEU A 477 -11.84 -4.84 -38.79
CA LEU A 477 -10.79 -3.97 -39.32
C LEU A 477 -10.22 -4.52 -40.65
N LEU A 478 -9.97 -5.82 -40.74
CA LEU A 478 -9.50 -6.47 -41.96
C LEU A 478 -10.54 -6.42 -43.08
N ILE A 479 -11.82 -6.65 -42.77
CA ILE A 479 -12.94 -6.52 -43.71
C ILE A 479 -13.06 -5.07 -44.18
N GLN A 480 -12.93 -4.10 -43.27
CA GLN A 480 -12.95 -2.68 -43.62
C GLN A 480 -11.76 -2.30 -44.49
N MET A 481 -10.55 -2.78 -44.19
CA MET A 481 -9.35 -2.58 -45.00
C MET A 481 -9.49 -3.19 -46.40
N PHE A 482 -10.09 -4.38 -46.50
CA PHE A 482 -10.35 -5.06 -47.77
C PHE A 482 -11.44 -4.34 -48.60
N ARG A 483 -12.52 -3.89 -47.95
CA ARG A 483 -13.58 -3.10 -48.59
C ARG A 483 -13.05 -1.74 -49.07
N TRP A 484 -12.19 -1.11 -48.27
CA TRP A 484 -11.48 0.12 -48.63
C TRP A 484 -10.51 -0.09 -49.79
N PHE A 485 -9.83 -1.24 -49.86
CA PHE A 485 -8.97 -1.61 -50.98
C PHE A 485 -9.74 -1.80 -52.31
N LEU A 486 -10.98 -2.29 -52.23
CA LEU A 486 -11.84 -2.50 -53.41
C LEU A 486 -12.49 -1.20 -53.94
N GLU A 487 -12.59 -0.15 -53.14
CA GLU A 487 -13.21 1.15 -53.50
C GLU A 487 -12.21 2.21 -54.01
N LEU A 488 -10.95 1.84 -54.28
CA LEU A 488 -9.88 2.81 -54.59
C LEU A 488 -9.94 3.40 -56.01
N GLU A 489 -10.42 4.65 -56.10
CA GLU A 489 -9.88 5.69 -56.99
C GLU A 489 -8.82 6.50 -56.21
N LEU A 490 -7.57 6.47 -56.67
CA LEU A 490 -6.37 7.03 -56.00
C LEU A 490 -6.49 8.48 -55.50
N THR A 491 -7.38 9.28 -56.08
CA THR A 491 -7.53 10.71 -55.79
C THR A 491 -8.30 11.00 -54.50
N LYS A 492 -9.20 10.11 -54.08
CA LYS A 492 -9.99 10.28 -52.84
C LYS A 492 -9.18 9.93 -51.59
N MET A 493 -8.16 9.06 -51.74
CA MET A 493 -7.29 8.60 -50.65
C MET A 493 -6.49 9.73 -50.02
N ILE A 494 -5.95 10.67 -50.80
CA ILE A 494 -5.11 11.76 -50.29
C ILE A 494 -5.94 12.74 -49.45
N VAL A 495 -7.18 13.01 -49.86
CA VAL A 495 -8.08 13.96 -49.19
C VAL A 495 -8.60 13.37 -47.88
N THR A 496 -8.99 12.10 -47.85
CA THR A 496 -9.44 11.44 -46.61
C THR A 496 -8.30 11.19 -45.63
N LEU A 497 -7.09 10.87 -46.12
CA LEU A 497 -5.91 10.72 -45.26
C LEU A 497 -5.53 12.07 -44.62
N ALA A 498 -5.62 13.17 -45.36
CA ALA A 498 -5.38 14.51 -44.83
C ALA A 498 -6.44 14.93 -43.80
N VAL A 499 -7.72 14.70 -44.09
CA VAL A 499 -8.84 15.07 -43.20
C VAL A 499 -8.92 14.19 -41.95
N CYS A 500 -8.50 12.92 -42.02
CA CYS A 500 -8.45 12.03 -40.85
C CYS A 500 -7.14 12.14 -40.06
N ALA A 501 -6.02 12.54 -40.69
CA ALA A 501 -4.76 12.76 -39.99
C ALA A 501 -4.87 13.96 -39.03
N VAL A 502 -5.58 15.03 -39.39
CA VAL A 502 -5.65 16.26 -38.59
C VAL A 502 -6.32 16.05 -37.21
N PRO A 503 -7.49 15.37 -37.07
CA PRO A 503 -8.08 15.09 -35.77
C PRO A 503 -7.30 14.04 -34.97
N VAL A 504 -6.65 13.08 -35.64
CA VAL A 504 -5.86 12.03 -34.98
C VAL A 504 -4.55 12.59 -34.46
N THR A 505 -3.88 13.47 -35.20
CA THR A 505 -2.69 14.19 -34.74
C THR A 505 -3.05 15.20 -33.65
N LEU A 506 -4.18 15.92 -33.74
CA LEU A 506 -4.70 16.77 -32.65
C LEU A 506 -5.06 15.96 -31.39
N ARG A 507 -5.66 14.78 -31.54
CA ARG A 507 -6.05 13.91 -30.42
C ARG A 507 -4.85 13.19 -29.79
N LEU A 508 -3.83 12.83 -30.57
CA LEU A 508 -2.53 12.38 -30.04
C LEU A 508 -1.81 13.55 -29.37
N TRP A 509 -1.78 14.73 -29.98
CA TRP A 509 -1.11 15.92 -29.45
C TRP A 509 -1.72 16.41 -28.12
N THR A 510 -3.03 16.23 -27.93
CA THR A 510 -3.73 16.53 -26.67
C THR A 510 -3.69 15.40 -25.63
N ARG A 511 -3.54 14.12 -26.04
CA ARG A 511 -3.37 12.99 -25.10
C ARG A 511 -1.93 12.75 -24.64
N PHE A 512 -0.92 13.20 -25.38
CA PHE A 512 0.48 13.10 -24.96
C PHE A 512 0.89 14.20 -23.96
N GLY A 513 -0.03 15.10 -23.58
CA GLY A 513 0.16 16.10 -22.52
C GLY A 513 -0.30 15.69 -21.12
N LEU A 514 -0.77 14.46 -20.91
CA LEU A 514 -1.05 13.95 -19.56
C LEU A 514 0.20 13.28 -18.98
N SER A 515 1.01 14.13 -18.36
CA SER A 515 2.14 13.81 -17.48
C SER A 515 1.80 12.86 -16.32
N LEU A 516 0.56 12.38 -16.18
CA LEU A 516 0.17 11.43 -15.15
C LEU A 516 0.85 10.08 -15.30
N MET A 517 1.07 9.57 -16.51
CA MET A 517 1.73 8.27 -16.69
C MET A 517 3.24 8.35 -16.46
N ASP A 518 3.87 9.49 -16.77
CA ASP A 518 5.29 9.73 -16.52
C ASP A 518 5.57 10.20 -15.09
N VAL A 519 4.62 10.90 -14.44
CA VAL A 519 4.64 11.15 -12.98
C VAL A 519 4.40 9.84 -12.23
N VAL A 520 3.46 8.98 -12.65
CA VAL A 520 3.27 7.66 -12.05
C VAL A 520 4.49 6.77 -12.31
N ARG A 521 5.11 6.81 -13.49
CA ARG A 521 6.32 6.05 -13.82
C ARG A 521 7.57 6.58 -13.07
N SER A 522 7.67 7.89 -12.88
CA SER A 522 8.71 8.56 -12.09
C SER A 522 8.55 8.30 -10.59
N MET A 523 7.33 8.42 -10.06
CA MET A 523 7.00 8.14 -8.66
C MET A 523 7.12 6.64 -8.33
N SER A 524 6.81 5.77 -9.29
CA SER A 524 6.89 4.30 -9.16
C SER A 524 8.32 3.78 -9.04
N GLN A 525 9.35 4.49 -9.52
CA GLN A 525 10.68 3.89 -9.56
C GLN A 525 11.38 3.82 -8.20
N ARG A 526 11.18 4.76 -7.24
CA ARG A 526 11.83 4.65 -5.90
C ARG A 526 11.04 5.19 -4.69
N GLY A 527 10.05 6.06 -4.89
CA GLY A 527 9.43 6.82 -3.77
C GLY A 527 7.97 6.52 -3.42
N ALA A 528 7.14 6.02 -4.35
CA ALA A 528 5.69 5.91 -4.13
C ALA A 528 5.30 5.04 -2.94
N VAL A 529 5.89 3.84 -2.82
CA VAL A 529 5.64 2.93 -1.68
C VAL A 529 6.02 3.60 -0.36
N LYS A 530 7.17 4.29 -0.30
CA LYS A 530 7.62 4.99 0.91
C LYS A 530 6.65 6.10 1.30
N LEU A 531 6.16 6.85 0.31
CA LEU A 531 5.19 7.92 0.52
C LEU A 531 3.85 7.37 0.99
N ILE A 532 3.31 6.32 0.35
CA ILE A 532 2.07 5.66 0.77
C ILE A 532 2.19 5.17 2.21
N LEU A 533 3.29 4.49 2.54
CA LEU A 533 3.50 3.92 3.86
C LEU A 533 3.69 4.99 4.93
N CYS A 534 4.41 6.07 4.61
CA CYS A 534 4.53 7.26 5.47
C CYS A 534 3.15 7.89 5.71
N CYS A 535 2.35 8.09 4.66
CA CYS A 535 0.98 8.60 4.79
C CYS A 535 0.13 7.68 5.67
N VAL A 536 0.17 6.36 5.46
CA VAL A 536 -0.59 5.40 6.27
C VAL A 536 -0.14 5.43 7.73
N THR A 537 1.17 5.49 8.01
CA THR A 537 1.68 5.62 9.39
C THR A 537 1.21 6.91 10.04
N MET A 538 1.25 8.03 9.33
CA MET A 538 0.83 9.34 9.86
C MET A 538 -0.67 9.37 10.13
N VAL A 539 -1.48 8.84 9.22
CA VAL A 539 -2.94 8.73 9.38
C VAL A 539 -3.29 7.82 10.56
N MET A 540 -2.60 6.68 10.70
CA MET A 540 -2.85 5.76 11.81
C MET A 540 -2.42 6.36 13.15
N VAL A 541 -1.27 7.03 13.22
CA VAL A 541 -0.82 7.73 14.44
C VAL A 541 -1.79 8.84 14.81
N PHE A 542 -2.22 9.66 13.84
CA PHE A 542 -3.21 10.71 14.05
C PHE A 542 -4.54 10.13 14.54
N PHE A 543 -5.00 9.03 13.96
CA PHE A 543 -6.22 8.36 14.39
C PHE A 543 -6.08 7.82 15.81
N CYS A 544 -4.97 7.14 16.15
CA CYS A 544 -4.73 6.63 17.49
C CYS A 544 -4.63 7.75 18.54
N THR A 545 -3.95 8.87 18.23
CA THR A 545 -3.88 10.02 19.15
C THR A 545 -5.22 10.72 19.30
N TYR A 546 -6.00 10.84 18.22
CA TYR A 546 -7.34 11.39 18.27
C TYR A 546 -8.28 10.51 19.10
N VAL A 547 -8.27 9.19 18.89
CA VAL A 547 -9.07 8.22 19.67
C VAL A 547 -8.67 8.28 21.13
N TYR A 548 -7.37 8.24 21.45
CA TYR A 548 -6.86 8.34 22.81
C TYR A 548 -7.31 9.64 23.53
N HIS A 549 -7.26 10.78 22.83
CA HIS A 549 -7.72 12.05 23.38
C HIS A 549 -9.26 12.11 23.51
N SER A 550 -9.99 11.45 22.62
CA SER A 550 -11.46 11.37 22.68
C SER A 550 -11.95 10.47 23.82
N GLU A 551 -11.27 9.34 24.07
CA GLU A 551 -11.57 8.45 25.21
C GLU A 551 -11.16 9.10 26.55
N GLY A 552 -10.05 9.83 26.60
CA GLY A 552 -9.61 10.56 27.79
C GLY A 552 -10.57 11.66 28.25
N LEU A 553 -11.57 12.01 27.44
CA LEU A 553 -12.66 12.93 27.79
C LEU A 553 -13.93 12.21 28.30
N GLN A 554 -14.00 10.87 28.20
CA GLN A 554 -15.19 10.08 28.57
C GLN A 554 -15.06 9.33 29.91
N GLU A 555 -13.89 9.28 30.54
CA GLU A 555 -13.75 8.72 31.88
C GLU A 555 -14.13 9.71 32.99
N TYR A 556 -15.44 9.82 33.22
CA TYR A 556 -15.94 9.96 34.58
C TYR A 556 -16.97 8.85 34.82
N ASN A 557 -16.48 7.61 34.97
CA ASN A 557 -17.20 6.55 35.72
C ASN A 557 -17.41 7.08 37.13
N SER A 558 -18.45 7.89 37.27
CA SER A 558 -18.71 8.66 38.46
C SER A 558 -19.24 7.69 39.50
N ALA A 559 -18.64 7.66 40.68
CA ALA A 559 -19.25 7.01 41.85
C ALA A 559 -20.55 7.70 42.31
N LEU A 560 -20.99 8.73 41.57
CA LEU A 560 -22.17 9.54 41.84
C LEU A 560 -23.43 8.76 41.47
N THR A 561 -24.20 8.38 42.49
CA THR A 561 -25.52 7.78 42.31
C THR A 561 -26.58 8.86 42.08
N TRP A 562 -27.68 8.51 41.42
CA TRP A 562 -28.79 9.44 41.17
C TRP A 562 -29.37 10.03 42.46
N ARG A 563 -29.42 9.25 43.54
CA ARG A 563 -29.84 9.73 44.87
C ARG A 563 -28.94 10.84 45.39
N GLN A 564 -27.62 10.64 45.34
CA GLN A 564 -26.65 11.66 45.75
C GLN A 564 -26.75 12.93 44.90
N TYR A 565 -26.99 12.79 43.59
CA TYR A 565 -27.27 13.96 42.74
C TYR A 565 -28.56 14.68 43.16
N GLY A 566 -29.65 13.94 43.39
CA GLY A 566 -30.93 14.50 43.83
C GLY A 566 -30.86 15.25 45.16
N ASP A 567 -30.06 14.76 46.11
CA ASP A 567 -29.86 15.42 47.40
C ASP A 567 -29.05 16.72 47.26
N LEU A 568 -28.02 16.73 46.39
CA LEU A 568 -27.14 17.89 46.19
C LEU A 568 -27.74 18.96 45.27
N CYS A 569 -28.53 18.56 44.28
CA CYS A 569 -28.97 19.41 43.18
C CYS A 569 -30.50 19.51 43.02
N GLY A 570 -31.27 18.70 43.76
CA GLY A 570 -32.72 18.66 43.65
C GLY A 570 -33.48 19.61 44.59
N PRO A 571 -34.80 19.38 44.74
CA PRO A 571 -35.68 20.17 45.60
C PRO A 571 -35.22 20.41 47.05
N PRO A 572 -34.58 19.45 47.77
CA PRO A 572 -34.11 19.73 49.13
C PRO A 572 -33.02 20.81 49.15
N ALA A 573 -32.07 20.77 48.21
CA ALA A 573 -30.99 21.76 48.12
C ALA A 573 -31.50 23.17 47.77
N TRP A 574 -32.59 23.28 46.99
CA TRP A 574 -33.20 24.58 46.66
C TRP A 574 -33.76 25.29 47.90
N LYS A 575 -34.30 24.52 48.84
CA LYS A 575 -34.88 25.06 50.09
C LYS A 575 -33.81 25.57 51.04
N GLU A 576 -32.61 24.98 51.04
CA GLU A 576 -31.52 25.36 51.92
C GLU A 576 -30.67 26.53 51.38
N LYS A 577 -30.26 26.47 50.10
CA LYS A 577 -29.27 27.40 49.51
C LYS A 577 -29.88 28.35 48.46
N GLY A 578 -31.12 28.11 48.05
CA GLY A 578 -31.77 28.83 46.95
C GLY A 578 -31.39 28.28 45.58
N MET A 579 -32.35 28.29 44.65
CA MET A 579 -32.24 27.64 43.33
C MET A 579 -31.01 28.08 42.53
N ALA A 580 -30.73 29.39 42.46
CA ALA A 580 -29.62 29.92 41.66
C ALA A 580 -28.24 29.50 42.20
N GLN A 581 -28.05 29.47 43.52
CA GLN A 581 -26.78 29.03 44.13
C GLN A 581 -26.60 27.53 43.96
N THR A 582 -27.67 26.74 44.09
CA THR A 582 -27.65 25.30 43.79
C THR A 582 -27.28 25.06 42.32
N GLN A 583 -27.84 25.80 41.37
CA GLN A 583 -27.51 25.66 39.95
C GLN A 583 -26.01 25.90 39.69
N ILE A 584 -25.45 27.00 40.22
CA ILE A 584 -24.03 27.32 40.08
C ILE A 584 -23.17 26.19 40.67
N PHE A 585 -23.51 25.70 41.87
CA PHE A 585 -22.78 24.59 42.49
C PHE A 585 -22.87 23.31 41.65
N CYS A 586 -24.04 23.01 41.11
CA CYS A 586 -24.30 21.80 40.31
C CYS A 586 -23.66 21.84 38.92
N THR A 587 -23.24 23.00 38.41
CA THR A 587 -22.42 23.05 37.17
C THR A 587 -21.08 22.35 37.30
N HIS A 588 -20.54 22.14 38.52
CA HIS A 588 -19.34 21.33 38.72
C HIS A 588 -19.57 19.84 38.39
N LEU A 589 -20.83 19.40 38.32
CA LEU A 589 -21.20 18.04 37.94
C LEU A 589 -21.49 17.91 36.44
N ASP A 590 -21.25 18.96 35.64
CA ASP A 590 -21.42 18.92 34.18
C ASP A 590 -20.44 17.92 33.54
N GLY A 591 -20.97 17.05 32.69
CA GLY A 591 -20.23 15.96 32.04
C GLY A 591 -20.15 14.65 32.83
N HIS A 592 -20.56 14.61 34.11
CA HIS A 592 -20.62 13.36 34.86
C HIS A 592 -21.73 12.43 34.36
N GLN A 593 -21.48 11.12 34.36
CA GLN A 593 -22.44 10.11 33.95
C GLN A 593 -23.11 9.45 35.15
N VAL A 594 -24.43 9.27 35.09
CA VAL A 594 -25.21 8.62 36.14
C VAL A 594 -26.16 7.60 35.53
N THR A 595 -26.21 6.41 36.11
CA THR A 595 -27.13 5.33 35.74
C THR A 595 -28.26 5.22 36.76
N TRP A 596 -29.50 5.13 36.29
CA TRP A 596 -30.67 5.05 37.14
C TRP A 596 -31.83 4.36 36.43
N ARG A 597 -32.84 3.95 37.19
CA ARG A 597 -34.02 3.23 36.67
C ARG A 597 -35.24 4.12 36.76
N GLY A 598 -36.09 4.08 35.75
CA GLY A 598 -37.32 4.86 35.69
C GLY A 598 -38.38 4.19 34.82
N ARG A 599 -39.62 4.64 34.95
CA ARG A 599 -40.72 4.24 34.08
C ARG A 599 -40.83 5.21 32.90
N PHE A 600 -40.85 4.67 31.69
CA PHE A 600 -41.07 5.46 30.48
C PHE A 600 -42.49 6.05 30.47
N LEU A 601 -42.64 7.34 30.14
CA LEU A 601 -43.95 7.98 30.04
C LEU A 601 -44.34 8.22 28.58
N GLN A 602 -43.51 8.99 27.88
CA GLN A 602 -43.76 9.41 26.51
C GLN A 602 -42.46 9.85 25.84
N VAL A 603 -42.45 9.80 24.51
CA VAL A 603 -41.41 10.40 23.67
C VAL A 603 -42.04 11.43 22.74
N ARG A 604 -41.35 12.56 22.55
CA ARG A 604 -41.73 13.58 21.57
C ARG A 604 -40.53 14.05 20.77
N VAL A 605 -40.77 14.51 19.55
CA VAL A 605 -39.73 15.15 18.73
C VAL A 605 -39.59 16.61 19.19
N VAL A 606 -38.38 17.02 19.56
CA VAL A 606 -38.04 18.43 19.91
C VAL A 606 -37.59 19.18 18.67
N GLU A 607 -36.65 18.58 17.95
CA GLU A 607 -35.99 19.22 16.82
C GLU A 607 -35.78 18.20 15.70
N THR A 608 -35.89 18.68 14.47
CA THR A 608 -35.62 17.90 13.25
C THR A 608 -34.52 18.60 12.46
N GLU A 609 -33.38 17.95 12.32
CA GLU A 609 -32.27 18.44 11.51
C GLU A 609 -32.25 17.68 10.17
N ASN A 610 -32.09 18.41 9.06
CA ASN A 610 -31.88 17.77 7.75
C ASN A 610 -30.90 18.60 6.94
N GLY A 611 -29.61 18.22 7.02
CA GLY A 611 -28.54 18.89 6.30
C GLY A 611 -28.75 18.89 4.78
N ALA A 612 -29.24 17.78 4.21
CA ALA A 612 -29.51 17.66 2.78
C ALA A 612 -30.60 18.66 2.34
N GLN A 613 -31.68 18.77 3.09
CA GLN A 613 -32.76 19.73 2.82
C GLN A 613 -32.26 21.17 2.93
N SER A 614 -31.41 21.49 3.91
CA SER A 614 -30.80 22.82 4.07
C SER A 614 -29.96 23.21 2.85
N VAL A 615 -29.11 22.30 2.35
CA VAL A 615 -28.31 22.54 1.14
C VAL A 615 -29.20 22.69 -0.09
N ILE A 616 -30.20 21.83 -0.25
CA ILE A 616 -31.09 21.86 -1.41
C ILE A 616 -31.96 23.13 -1.42
N ASN A 617 -32.35 23.64 -0.26
CA ASN A 617 -33.08 24.91 -0.13
C ASN A 617 -32.25 26.14 -0.52
N LEU A 618 -30.92 26.05 -0.51
CA LEU A 618 -30.03 27.13 -0.94
C LEU A 618 -29.96 27.26 -2.47
N LEU A 619 -30.34 26.21 -3.21
CA LEU A 619 -30.27 26.16 -4.67
C LEU A 619 -31.51 26.76 -5.34
N PRO A 620 -31.39 27.28 -6.58
CA PRO A 620 -32.54 27.65 -7.41
C PRO A 620 -33.58 26.53 -7.51
N ILE A 621 -34.87 26.91 -7.53
CA ILE A 621 -36.02 26.00 -7.41
C ILE A 621 -35.93 24.81 -8.38
N PHE A 622 -35.51 25.03 -9.64
CA PHE A 622 -35.41 23.97 -10.64
C PHE A 622 -34.35 22.90 -10.30
N MET A 623 -33.16 23.32 -9.85
CA MET A 623 -32.11 22.39 -9.44
C MET A 623 -32.47 21.72 -8.12
N GLY A 624 -33.07 22.49 -7.21
CA GLY A 624 -33.51 21.98 -5.92
C GLY A 624 -34.53 20.86 -6.09
N ASP A 625 -35.58 21.05 -6.89
CA ASP A 625 -36.60 20.01 -7.13
C ASP A 625 -36.05 18.78 -7.85
N TRP A 626 -35.13 18.98 -8.80
CA TRP A 626 -34.44 17.88 -9.45
C TRP A 626 -33.61 17.05 -8.45
N LEU A 627 -32.81 17.70 -7.59
CA LEU A 627 -32.04 17.03 -6.54
C LEU A 627 -32.92 16.36 -5.47
N ARG A 628 -34.03 16.99 -5.07
CA ARG A 628 -35.00 16.37 -4.13
C ARG A 628 -35.57 15.07 -4.67
N CYS A 629 -35.79 14.96 -5.98
CA CYS A 629 -36.27 13.73 -6.59
C CYS A 629 -35.17 12.71 -6.91
N LEU A 630 -33.94 13.17 -7.16
CA LEU A 630 -32.81 12.27 -7.44
C LEU A 630 -32.36 11.52 -6.18
N TYR A 631 -32.25 12.22 -5.06
CA TYR A 631 -31.76 11.67 -3.79
C TYR A 631 -32.85 11.39 -2.75
N GLY A 632 -34.03 11.97 -2.93
CA GLY A 632 -35.19 11.76 -2.05
C GLY A 632 -36.19 10.76 -2.61
N GLU A 633 -37.37 10.75 -2.02
CA GLU A 633 -38.46 9.85 -2.36
C GLU A 633 -39.66 10.64 -2.87
N ALA A 634 -40.36 10.08 -3.86
CA ALA A 634 -41.58 10.68 -4.35
C ALA A 634 -42.73 10.35 -3.38
N TYR A 635 -43.53 11.36 -3.04
CA TYR A 635 -44.76 11.10 -2.31
C TYR A 635 -45.67 10.14 -3.12
N PRO A 636 -46.27 9.12 -2.48
CA PRO A 636 -47.15 8.18 -3.15
C PRO A 636 -48.35 8.92 -3.75
N LYS A 637 -48.80 8.44 -4.92
CA LYS A 637 -49.99 8.98 -5.59
C LYS A 637 -51.21 8.21 -5.13
N TYR A 638 -52.27 8.90 -4.75
CA TYR A 638 -53.57 8.28 -4.46
C TYR A 638 -54.06 7.56 -5.72
N THR A 639 -54.08 6.23 -5.71
CA THR A 639 -54.63 5.43 -6.80
C THR A 639 -55.74 4.55 -6.24
N PRO A 640 -57.02 4.85 -6.51
CA PRO A 640 -58.14 4.12 -5.89
C PRO A 640 -58.35 2.70 -6.44
N ASN A 641 -57.47 2.17 -7.30
CA ASN A 641 -57.72 0.93 -8.05
C ASN A 641 -56.45 0.09 -8.28
N THR A 642 -55.83 -0.42 -7.20
CA THR A 642 -54.80 -1.46 -7.31
C THR A 642 -55.01 -2.53 -6.24
N ASN A 643 -54.89 -3.81 -6.59
CA ASN A 643 -55.10 -5.00 -5.74
C ASN A 643 -54.05 -5.16 -4.61
N ARG A 644 -53.49 -4.07 -4.10
CA ARG A 644 -52.48 -4.04 -3.05
C ARG A 644 -53.05 -3.24 -1.89
N ASN A 645 -53.22 -3.88 -0.74
CA ASN A 645 -53.57 -3.17 0.48
C ASN A 645 -52.40 -2.22 0.79
N PRO A 646 -52.61 -0.89 0.74
CA PRO A 646 -51.57 0.07 1.07
C PRO A 646 -51.19 -0.08 2.54
N THR A 647 -49.93 0.21 2.88
CA THR A 647 -49.53 0.29 4.29
C THR A 647 -50.11 1.55 4.92
N LEU A 648 -50.32 1.52 6.25
CA LEU A 648 -50.88 2.64 7.00
C LEU A 648 -50.06 3.94 6.79
N GLU A 649 -48.74 3.80 6.67
CA GLU A 649 -47.81 4.90 6.34
C GLU A 649 -48.01 5.46 4.92
N GLU A 650 -48.29 4.60 3.92
CA GLU A 650 -48.54 5.03 2.54
C GLU A 650 -49.83 5.84 2.41
N GLU A 651 -50.86 5.48 3.18
CA GLU A 651 -52.13 6.22 3.24
C GLU A 651 -51.93 7.63 3.85
N GLU A 652 -51.21 7.73 4.97
CA GLU A 652 -50.90 9.01 5.63
C GLU A 652 -50.04 9.92 4.74
N LEU A 653 -48.99 9.37 4.10
CA LEU A 653 -48.12 10.12 3.18
C LEU A 653 -48.87 10.61 1.94
N CYS A 654 -49.90 9.87 1.53
CA CYS A 654 -50.76 10.26 0.41
C CYS A 654 -51.64 11.46 0.74
N VAL A 655 -52.13 11.58 1.98
CA VAL A 655 -52.86 12.77 2.44
C VAL A 655 -51.93 13.98 2.42
N ILE A 656 -50.71 13.83 2.93
CA ILE A 656 -49.69 14.90 2.95
C ILE A 656 -49.35 15.36 1.53
N LYS A 657 -49.36 14.46 0.54
CA LYS A 657 -49.10 14.80 -0.86
C LYS A 657 -50.04 15.89 -1.38
N SER A 658 -51.31 15.85 -1.02
CA SER A 658 -52.28 16.86 -1.47
C SER A 658 -51.95 18.28 -0.98
N LEU A 659 -51.19 18.40 0.12
CA LEU A 659 -50.81 19.64 0.77
C LEU A 659 -49.36 20.06 0.47
N ALA A 660 -48.53 19.14 -0.02
CA ALA A 660 -47.10 19.36 -0.22
C ALA A 660 -46.78 20.16 -1.50
N LYS A 661 -45.97 21.21 -1.37
CA LYS A 661 -45.51 22.07 -2.48
C LYS A 661 -44.63 21.34 -3.50
N HIS A 662 -43.85 20.36 -3.05
CA HIS A 662 -42.85 19.68 -3.87
C HIS A 662 -43.27 18.26 -4.26
N LYS A 663 -42.74 17.78 -5.40
CA LYS A 663 -43.08 16.44 -5.91
C LYS A 663 -42.46 15.31 -5.07
N CYS A 664 -41.24 15.50 -4.61
CA CYS A 664 -40.45 14.56 -3.83
C CYS A 664 -39.96 15.21 -2.53
N HIS A 665 -39.66 14.39 -1.52
CA HIS A 665 -39.14 14.82 -0.23
C HIS A 665 -37.83 14.10 0.09
N VAL A 666 -36.98 14.73 0.91
CA VAL A 666 -35.68 14.15 1.30
C VAL A 666 -35.66 13.79 2.79
N LYS A 667 -36.86 13.53 3.34
CA LYS A 667 -37.13 13.20 4.76
C LYS A 667 -36.42 11.94 5.27
N ARG A 668 -35.93 11.09 4.38
CA ARG A 668 -35.08 9.95 4.73
C ARG A 668 -33.79 10.36 5.46
N PHE A 669 -33.29 11.58 5.21
CA PHE A 669 -32.11 12.12 5.88
C PHE A 669 -32.44 13.00 7.09
N ASP A 670 -33.68 12.96 7.62
CA ASP A 670 -34.03 13.66 8.85
C ASP A 670 -33.36 12.98 10.07
N SER A 671 -32.54 13.72 10.80
CA SER A 671 -32.13 13.40 12.16
C SER A 671 -33.12 14.02 13.16
N TYR A 672 -33.50 13.25 14.18
CA TYR A 672 -34.51 13.66 15.18
C TYR A 672 -33.81 13.82 16.53
N VAL A 673 -34.03 14.95 17.20
CA VAL A 673 -33.74 15.13 18.62
C VAL A 673 -35.03 14.84 19.38
N LEU A 674 -35.01 13.81 20.20
CA LEU A 674 -36.17 13.29 20.92
C LEU A 674 -36.11 13.76 22.38
N GLU A 675 -37.22 14.19 22.94
CA GLU A 675 -37.36 14.37 24.39
C GLU A 675 -38.20 13.24 24.95
N VAL A 676 -37.65 12.57 25.95
CA VAL A 676 -38.24 11.44 26.64
C VAL A 676 -38.65 11.90 28.04
N GLY A 677 -39.94 11.77 28.35
CA GLY A 677 -40.46 11.93 29.69
C GLY A 677 -40.28 10.64 30.47
N VAL A 678 -39.64 10.73 31.64
CA VAL A 678 -39.40 9.57 32.51
C VAL A 678 -39.88 9.89 33.91
N ARG A 679 -40.55 8.90 34.52
CA ARG A 679 -40.97 8.93 35.91
C ARG A 679 -40.04 8.11 36.77
N MET A 680 -39.69 8.61 37.94
CA MET A 680 -38.89 7.86 38.92
C MET A 680 -39.74 6.68 39.47
N PRO A 681 -39.13 5.51 39.78
CA PRO A 681 -39.84 4.42 40.45
C PRO A 681 -40.36 4.93 41.81
N GLU A 682 -41.59 4.59 42.16
CA GLU A 682 -42.21 5.01 43.43
C GLU A 682 -41.38 4.49 44.62
N GLU A 683 -40.95 5.40 45.49
CA GLU A 683 -40.58 5.03 46.86
C GLU A 683 -41.87 4.97 47.68
N GLU A 684 -42.11 3.86 48.39
CA GLU A 684 -43.35 3.61 49.13
C GLU A 684 -43.70 4.80 50.06
N GLY A 685 -44.87 5.40 49.84
CA GLY A 685 -45.43 6.44 50.72
C GLY A 685 -45.29 7.90 50.25
N VAL A 686 -44.72 8.19 49.07
CA VAL A 686 -44.64 9.57 48.53
C VAL A 686 -45.73 9.80 47.46
N PRO A 687 -46.58 10.84 47.58
CA PRO A 687 -47.62 11.13 46.59
C PRO A 687 -47.01 11.48 45.21
N VAL A 688 -47.66 11.02 44.14
CA VAL A 688 -47.26 11.25 42.75
C VAL A 688 -47.38 12.73 42.43
N ASP A 689 -46.23 13.41 42.32
CA ASP A 689 -46.16 14.81 41.96
C ASP A 689 -45.64 14.94 40.51
N PRO A 690 -46.47 15.39 39.54
CA PRO A 690 -46.06 15.52 38.13
C PRO A 690 -44.94 16.56 37.93
N ALA A 691 -44.69 17.42 38.91
CA ALA A 691 -43.55 18.33 38.91
C ALA A 691 -42.18 17.62 39.07
N ARG A 692 -42.17 16.31 39.35
CA ARG A 692 -40.94 15.50 39.48
C ARG A 692 -40.59 14.69 38.23
N ASP A 693 -41.37 14.80 37.16
CA ASP A 693 -41.07 14.10 35.90
C ASP A 693 -39.77 14.65 35.28
N ILE A 694 -38.86 13.74 34.92
CA ILE A 694 -37.54 14.06 34.39
C ILE A 694 -37.61 14.08 32.86
N LYS A 695 -36.96 15.06 32.24
CA LYS A 695 -36.86 15.16 30.78
C LYS A 695 -35.47 14.76 30.31
N LEU A 696 -35.41 13.76 29.45
CA LEU A 696 -34.19 13.32 28.81
C LEU A 696 -34.17 13.74 27.35
N VAL A 697 -33.05 14.22 26.87
CA VAL A 697 -32.80 14.52 25.46
C VAL A 697 -32.04 13.34 24.87
N ALA A 698 -32.61 12.73 23.85
CA ALA A 698 -32.09 11.57 23.15
C ALA A 698 -31.81 11.91 21.69
N SER A 699 -30.69 11.40 21.17
CA SER A 699 -30.33 11.55 19.75
C SER A 699 -31.15 10.60 18.86
N HIS A 700 -31.03 10.79 17.54
CA HIS A 700 -31.75 10.02 16.52
C HIS A 700 -31.54 8.51 16.64
N GLU A 701 -30.38 8.06 17.12
CA GLU A 701 -30.02 6.63 17.23
C GLU A 701 -30.99 5.87 18.14
N PHE A 702 -31.56 6.53 19.15
CA PHE A 702 -32.53 5.92 20.05
C PHE A 702 -33.95 5.85 19.48
N ARG A 703 -34.23 6.46 18.31
CA ARG A 703 -35.57 6.55 17.71
C ARG A 703 -36.25 5.20 17.61
N GLN A 704 -35.53 4.18 17.12
CA GLN A 704 -36.12 2.86 16.91
C GLN A 704 -36.56 2.21 18.21
N VAL A 705 -35.81 2.37 19.30
CA VAL A 705 -36.20 1.80 20.60
C VAL A 705 -37.30 2.65 21.23
N LEU A 706 -37.13 3.97 21.27
CA LEU A 706 -38.05 4.87 21.96
C LEU A 706 -39.46 4.91 21.36
N LEU A 707 -39.61 4.73 20.04
CA LEU A 707 -40.92 4.69 19.39
C LEU A 707 -41.69 3.38 19.62
N HIS A 708 -41.01 2.31 20.05
CA HIS A 708 -41.62 1.00 20.31
C HIS A 708 -41.74 0.69 21.82
N LEU A 709 -41.36 1.62 22.70
CA LEU A 709 -41.54 1.47 24.14
C LEU A 709 -42.98 1.83 24.53
N GLU A 710 -43.59 0.98 25.36
CA GLU A 710 -44.91 1.25 25.92
C GLU A 710 -44.82 2.15 27.16
N ALA A 711 -45.83 3.00 27.36
CA ALA A 711 -45.91 3.85 28.55
C ALA A 711 -46.06 2.98 29.81
N GLY A 712 -45.15 3.15 30.77
CA GLY A 712 -45.09 2.41 32.03
C GLY A 712 -43.96 1.39 32.14
N SER A 713 -43.28 1.03 31.03
CA SER A 713 -42.16 0.09 31.05
C SER A 713 -41.02 0.56 31.92
N LEU A 714 -40.45 -0.36 32.70
CA LEU A 714 -39.28 -0.16 33.55
C LEU A 714 -37.99 -0.25 32.73
N VAL A 715 -37.31 0.88 32.65
CA VAL A 715 -36.12 1.05 31.82
C VAL A 715 -34.97 1.58 32.68
N GLU A 716 -33.78 1.04 32.44
CA GLU A 716 -32.53 1.54 32.97
C GLU A 716 -31.94 2.55 31.97
N PHE A 717 -31.79 3.78 32.43
CA PHE A 717 -31.25 4.89 31.66
C PHE A 717 -29.84 5.20 32.15
N SER A 718 -28.92 5.38 31.20
CA SER A 718 -27.61 5.96 31.44
C SER A 718 -27.57 7.34 30.83
N THR A 719 -27.39 8.36 31.66
CA THR A 719 -27.50 9.77 31.26
C THR A 719 -26.26 10.55 31.65
N THR A 720 -25.80 11.44 30.78
CA THR A 720 -24.78 12.44 31.10
C THR A 720 -25.44 13.72 31.57
N LEU A 721 -24.98 14.23 32.71
CA LEU A 721 -25.43 15.47 33.31
C LEU A 721 -24.95 16.63 32.44
N ARG A 722 -25.82 17.22 31.62
CA ARG A 722 -25.51 18.38 30.77
C ARG A 722 -26.63 19.40 30.75
N GLY A 723 -26.30 20.70 30.85
CA GLY A 723 -27.26 21.79 30.72
C GLY A 723 -27.65 22.47 32.05
N ARG A 724 -28.93 22.83 32.21
CA ARG A 724 -29.43 23.59 33.39
C ARG A 724 -29.59 22.69 34.62
N LEU A 725 -28.48 22.17 35.13
CA LEU A 725 -28.41 21.30 36.31
C LEU A 725 -28.98 22.01 37.55
N GLY A 726 -29.80 21.31 38.33
CA GLY A 726 -30.47 21.90 39.50
C GLY A 726 -31.61 22.87 39.20
N GLY A 727 -32.12 22.91 37.95
CA GLY A 727 -33.37 23.58 37.60
C GLY A 727 -34.62 22.76 37.95
N GLN A 728 -35.81 23.38 37.86
CA GLN A 728 -37.10 22.71 38.08
C GLN A 728 -37.36 21.58 37.07
N VAL A 729 -36.82 21.71 35.86
CA VAL A 729 -36.93 20.71 34.80
C VAL A 729 -35.54 20.53 34.19
N PRO A 730 -34.67 19.72 34.81
CA PRO A 730 -33.35 19.49 34.27
C PRO A 730 -33.46 18.63 33.00
N SER A 731 -32.76 19.06 31.95
CA SER A 731 -32.58 18.27 30.73
C SER A 731 -31.31 17.44 30.88
N PHE A 732 -31.36 16.13 30.68
CA PHE A 732 -30.15 15.30 30.66
C PHE A 732 -29.99 14.61 29.32
N GLU A 733 -28.75 14.43 28.87
CA GLU A 733 -28.47 13.77 27.59
C GLU A 733 -28.44 12.24 27.80
N LEU A 734 -29.23 11.50 27.04
CA LEU A 734 -29.31 10.04 27.09
C LEU A 734 -28.10 9.43 26.35
N LYS A 735 -27.42 8.46 26.99
CA LYS A 735 -26.24 7.76 26.44
C LYS A 735 -26.44 6.25 26.27
N ALA A 736 -27.23 5.64 27.15
CA ALA A 736 -27.65 4.26 26.99
C ALA A 736 -29.07 4.05 27.51
N ILE A 737 -29.78 3.13 26.89
CA ILE A 737 -31.12 2.70 27.30
C ILE A 737 -31.14 1.18 27.34
N HIS A 738 -31.65 0.62 28.43
CA HIS A 738 -31.83 -0.82 28.58
C HIS A 738 -33.21 -1.11 29.18
N CYS A 739 -34.09 -1.76 28.43
CA CYS A 739 -35.40 -2.12 28.96
C CYS A 739 -35.32 -3.41 29.77
N LEU A 740 -35.86 -3.38 31.00
CA LEU A 740 -35.82 -4.51 31.94
C LEU A 740 -37.06 -5.41 31.83
N ASP A 741 -38.20 -4.86 31.43
CA ASP A 741 -39.51 -5.53 31.43
C ASP A 741 -40.20 -5.58 30.05
N CYS A 742 -39.46 -5.32 28.96
CA CYS A 742 -40.02 -5.36 27.59
C CYS A 742 -40.05 -6.77 26.97
N ASP A 743 -41.17 -7.08 26.32
CA ASP A 743 -41.40 -8.34 25.60
C ASP A 743 -40.59 -8.40 24.28
N SER A 744 -39.87 -9.51 24.05
CA SER A 744 -38.89 -9.62 22.95
C SER A 744 -39.50 -9.75 21.55
N SER A 745 -40.81 -9.95 21.42
CA SER A 745 -41.49 -10.22 20.15
C SER A 745 -41.77 -8.96 19.31
N GLN A 746 -41.82 -7.78 19.93
CA GLN A 746 -42.14 -6.51 19.26
C GLN A 746 -40.92 -5.64 18.93
N LEU A 747 -39.77 -5.89 19.57
CA LEU A 747 -38.52 -5.15 19.36
C LEU A 747 -37.59 -5.89 18.41
N THR A 748 -37.63 -5.56 17.11
CA THR A 748 -36.62 -6.01 16.12
C THR A 748 -35.23 -5.39 16.35
N ALA A 749 -35.15 -4.33 17.17
CA ALA A 749 -33.91 -3.70 17.60
C ALA A 749 -33.46 -4.25 18.97
N SER A 750 -32.15 -4.34 19.21
CA SER A 750 -31.59 -4.89 20.44
C SER A 750 -32.19 -4.25 21.71
N ARG A 751 -32.49 -5.08 22.73
CA ARG A 751 -32.97 -4.67 24.08
C ARG A 751 -32.10 -3.62 24.79
N GLN A 752 -30.92 -3.37 24.26
CA GLN A 752 -29.94 -2.42 24.75
C GLN A 752 -29.40 -1.63 23.55
N VAL A 753 -29.40 -0.32 23.67
CA VAL A 753 -28.72 0.59 22.74
C VAL A 753 -27.80 1.49 23.58
N LYS A 754 -26.50 1.41 23.30
CA LYS A 754 -25.44 2.23 23.90
C LYS A 754 -24.75 2.97 22.76
N ILE A 755 -24.66 4.30 22.84
CA ILE A 755 -24.06 5.15 21.80
C ILE A 755 -22.52 5.12 21.83
N GLU A 756 -21.94 4.51 22.85
CA GLU A 756 -20.50 4.48 23.04
C GLU A 756 -19.83 3.40 22.17
N ARG A 757 -18.97 3.82 21.24
CA ARG A 757 -18.05 2.91 20.54
C ARG A 757 -16.95 2.54 21.50
N ASP A 758 -16.96 1.31 22.01
CA ASP A 758 -15.88 0.77 22.84
C ASP A 758 -14.63 0.53 21.95
N TRP A 759 -13.81 1.56 21.70
CA TRP A 759 -12.61 1.45 20.85
C TRP A 759 -11.60 0.45 21.40
N ARG A 760 -11.55 0.31 22.73
CA ARG A 760 -10.81 -0.76 23.41
C ARG A 760 -11.24 -2.16 22.93
N ARG A 761 -12.54 -2.39 22.78
CA ARG A 761 -13.11 -3.66 22.30
C ARG A 761 -12.71 -3.92 20.84
N THR A 762 -12.80 -2.89 20.00
CA THR A 762 -12.39 -2.93 18.59
C THR A 762 -10.89 -3.18 18.43
N THR A 763 -10.06 -2.56 19.28
CA THR A 763 -8.61 -2.75 19.29
C THR A 763 -8.24 -4.16 19.74
N LEU A 764 -8.86 -4.67 20.81
CA LEU A 764 -8.67 -6.05 21.26
C LEU A 764 -9.12 -7.07 20.21
N SER A 765 -10.22 -6.82 19.51
CA SER A 765 -10.68 -7.63 18.37
C SER A 765 -9.64 -7.65 17.24
N SER A 766 -9.02 -6.50 16.95
CA SER A 766 -7.96 -6.39 15.93
C SER A 766 -6.69 -7.14 16.32
N VAL A 767 -6.29 -7.05 17.60
CA VAL A 767 -5.15 -7.82 18.14
C VAL A 767 -5.44 -9.31 18.12
N LYS A 768 -6.65 -9.73 18.48
CA LYS A 768 -7.11 -11.11 18.39
C LYS A 768 -7.02 -11.62 16.96
N PHE A 769 -7.54 -10.85 15.99
CA PHE A 769 -7.47 -11.20 14.57
C PHE A 769 -6.02 -11.31 14.08
N ALA A 770 -5.14 -10.37 14.45
CA ALA A 770 -3.73 -10.41 14.08
C ALA A 770 -3.01 -11.64 14.66
N PHE A 771 -3.28 -12.00 15.91
CA PHE A 771 -2.74 -13.21 16.52
C PHE A 771 -3.24 -14.46 15.80
N ASP A 772 -4.55 -14.57 15.56
CA ASP A 772 -5.14 -15.70 14.87
C ASP A 772 -4.62 -15.81 13.43
N PHE A 773 -4.34 -14.71 12.74
CA PHE A 773 -3.77 -14.71 11.39
C PHE A 773 -2.42 -15.44 11.30
N PHE A 774 -1.54 -15.27 12.29
CA PHE A 774 -0.19 -15.86 12.26
C PHE A 774 -0.10 -17.24 12.93
N PHE A 775 -0.95 -17.51 13.92
CA PHE A 775 -0.81 -18.70 14.77
C PHE A 775 -1.95 -19.72 14.66
N SER A 776 -3.11 -19.33 14.11
CA SER A 776 -4.18 -20.29 13.80
C SER A 776 -3.72 -21.19 12.66
N PRO A 777 -4.01 -22.51 12.69
CA PRO A 777 -4.89 -23.25 13.60
C PRO A 777 -4.21 -23.83 14.84
N ILE A 778 -2.92 -23.58 15.09
CA ILE A 778 -2.21 -24.12 16.26
C ILE A 778 -2.67 -23.41 17.54
N LEU A 779 -2.51 -22.08 17.59
CA LEU A 779 -2.96 -21.25 18.70
C LEU A 779 -4.04 -20.30 18.20
N SER A 780 -5.09 -20.14 18.99
CA SER A 780 -6.09 -19.08 18.79
C SER A 780 -6.25 -18.26 20.05
N ALA A 781 -6.39 -16.95 19.89
CA ALA A 781 -6.64 -16.04 21.01
C ALA A 781 -8.11 -16.17 21.48
N GLN A 782 -8.29 -16.46 22.77
CA GLN A 782 -9.59 -16.43 23.44
C GLN A 782 -9.59 -15.21 24.38
N ILE A 783 -9.68 -14.03 23.78
CA ILE A 783 -9.93 -12.79 24.52
C ILE A 783 -11.45 -12.65 24.63
N ASP A 784 -11.97 -12.58 25.85
CA ASP A 784 -13.36 -12.19 26.11
C ASP A 784 -13.50 -10.71 25.71
N VAL A 785 -14.10 -10.51 24.54
CA VAL A 785 -14.31 -9.21 23.90
C VAL A 785 -15.68 -8.69 24.27
#